data_AF-A0A957SZ45-F1
#
_entry.id   AF-A0A957SZ45-F1
#
_cell.length_a   1.000
_cell.length_b   1.000
_cell.length_c   1.000
_cell.angle_alpha   90.00
_cell.angle_beta   90.00
_cell.angle_gamma   90.00
#
_symmetry.space_group_name_H-M   'P 1'
#
loop_
_entity.id
_entity.type
_entity.pdbx_description
1 polymer ?
#
loop_
_entity_poly.entity_id
_entity_poly.type
_entity_poly.pdbx_seq_one_letter_code
_entity_poly.pdbx_strand_id
1 'polypeptide(L)'
;LRLQLYNVVYSKTVGNTTNWYKATDTQLAEIEDWLRRAYPISTLNSHRTETTLPETAIYRWVKDDKGNNVYQLQADLVNQRLTLVRNIEQAYNPNFIRQARYYGVATDASGDFMRGLGGGFIASGPTGNAATSGWGWWDKDNTSYGDWYAGHEIGHTWNRGHPAAAGYVDKDNPGCGQNRVDFNYPYPNAVIGGDYRFIRLGLSGPFGNQWLILPPNRYYGFDIFLRGQVVYGPDWTDVMSYCDKQWISDYTYNGIRAQLQAEGFVQAAQVMGPAGEYVIIQGTFGDNLATATLDTILQLPNPAGQPLPEPGAFSAELRDASNTLLASYPFTPTVYADAADNQSYFINVAVPYPAGVQRIEIRKGSTLLASRTVSAHPPAVELATPNGGEVFDTDLTVGWSMSDADGDALEATVLYSTDAGQSWQTLATGITETQVTLNYSALAGSDRARIQVLVTDGVNTTEDESDGTFTVFGHAPQAAILAPAANSTVVASQTVLLHGSGYDVEDGMLPDSAFAWQSDRDGTLGTGAQLAVNTLSAGTHVITLQVTDASGNMTSDSRTITVGEDLTTIAPHLAVAPQTLQLQAVVGSTVQPTVTLAIRDANAGSGVSSPLTWQASSDAAWLTVAQTNGSTPNNVLLRVKASSLALGTYEATVTVTATNGERQVVPVQLQVLPVDVLPTSSSVIYLPLIAR
;
A
#
# COMPACT_ATOMS: atom_id res chain seq x y z
N LEU A 1 -3.86 6.28 10.85
CA LEU A 1 -2.85 6.77 9.89
C LEU A 1 -3.24 8.16 9.42
N ARG A 2 -2.29 9.10 9.42
CA ARG A 2 -2.40 10.43 8.80
C ARG A 2 -1.57 10.41 7.51
N LEU A 3 -2.20 10.62 6.37
CA LEU A 3 -1.58 10.51 5.05
C LEU A 3 -1.82 11.79 4.26
N GLN A 4 -0.76 12.36 3.70
CA GLN A 4 -0.83 13.37 2.64
C GLN A 4 -0.55 12.66 1.32
N LEU A 5 -1.58 12.52 0.49
CA LEU A 5 -1.54 11.78 -0.77
C LEU A 5 -1.34 12.77 -1.93
N TYR A 6 -0.12 12.85 -2.45
CA TYR A 6 0.24 13.74 -3.55
C TYR A 6 0.05 13.02 -4.89
N ASN A 7 -0.90 13.48 -5.69
CA ASN A 7 -0.97 13.10 -7.09
C ASN A 7 0.13 13.87 -7.84
N VAL A 8 1.17 13.15 -8.28
CA VAL A 8 2.30 13.73 -9.00
C VAL A 8 1.87 13.94 -10.45
N VAL A 9 1.51 15.18 -10.77
CA VAL A 9 1.13 15.60 -12.11
C VAL A 9 2.41 15.93 -12.87
N TYR A 10 2.75 15.13 -13.87
CA TYR A 10 4.03 15.29 -14.56
C TYR A 10 3.93 15.35 -16.08
N SER A 11 4.90 16.02 -16.69
CA SER A 11 5.00 16.10 -18.13
C SER A 11 6.02 15.12 -18.71
N LYS A 12 5.77 14.69 -19.96
CA LYS A 12 6.73 13.98 -20.80
C LYS A 12 6.64 14.48 -22.24
N THR A 13 7.78 14.80 -22.82
CA THR A 13 7.90 15.32 -24.18
C THR A 13 8.22 14.18 -25.12
N VAL A 14 7.34 13.92 -26.08
CA VAL A 14 7.54 12.93 -27.15
C VAL A 14 7.52 13.65 -28.49
N GLY A 15 8.68 13.71 -29.15
CA GLY A 15 8.86 14.54 -30.33
C GLY A 15 8.75 16.03 -29.98
N ASN A 16 7.74 16.71 -30.53
CA ASN A 16 7.47 18.13 -30.27
C ASN A 16 6.24 18.36 -29.38
N THR A 17 5.68 17.29 -28.79
CA THR A 17 4.46 17.37 -27.99
C THR A 17 4.75 17.04 -26.54
N THR A 18 4.41 17.96 -25.65
CA THR A 18 4.42 17.76 -24.20
C THR A 18 3.04 17.33 -23.73
N ASN A 19 2.97 16.14 -23.13
CA ASN A 19 1.73 15.62 -22.54
C ASN A 19 1.88 15.60 -21.02
N TRP A 20 0.77 15.84 -20.31
CA TRP A 20 0.70 15.80 -18.85
C TRP A 20 -0.09 14.57 -18.41
N TYR A 21 0.38 13.92 -17.35
CA TYR A 21 -0.15 12.68 -16.83
C TYR A 21 -0.45 12.81 -15.33
N LYS A 22 -1.56 12.22 -14.89
CA LYS A 22 -1.96 12.16 -13.48
C LYS A 22 -2.73 10.89 -13.16
N ALA A 23 -2.72 10.46 -11.91
CA ALA A 23 -3.57 9.37 -11.43
C ALA A 23 -5.05 9.78 -11.40
N THR A 24 -5.95 8.83 -11.56
CA THR A 24 -7.41 9.07 -11.45
C THR A 24 -7.88 9.00 -10.00
N ASP A 25 -9.04 9.60 -9.70
CA ASP A 25 -9.63 9.57 -8.36
C ASP A 25 -9.93 8.15 -7.88
N THR A 26 -10.29 7.25 -8.79
CA THR A 26 -10.47 5.82 -8.50
C THR A 26 -9.16 5.19 -8.01
N GLN A 27 -8.04 5.45 -8.69
CA GLN A 27 -6.73 4.91 -8.30
C GLN A 27 -6.31 5.42 -6.91
N LEU A 28 -6.56 6.70 -6.62
CA LEU A 28 -6.29 7.28 -5.30
C LEU A 28 -7.20 6.67 -4.22
N ALA A 29 -8.48 6.43 -4.53
CA ALA A 29 -9.43 5.80 -3.62
C ALA A 29 -9.08 4.34 -3.32
N GLU A 30 -8.52 3.61 -4.30
CA GLU A 30 -8.09 2.22 -4.12
C GLU A 30 -6.86 2.11 -3.20
N ILE A 31 -5.91 3.05 -3.29
CA ILE A 31 -4.81 3.17 -2.32
C ILE A 31 -5.33 3.33 -0.89
N GLU A 32 -6.26 4.28 -0.70
CA GLU A 32 -6.83 4.55 0.61
C GLU A 32 -7.65 3.38 1.15
N ASP A 33 -8.40 2.70 0.28
CA ASP A 33 -9.09 1.45 0.59
C ASP A 33 -8.12 0.39 1.08
N TRP A 34 -7.13 0.04 0.26
CA TRP A 34 -6.15 -1.00 0.57
C TRP A 34 -5.47 -0.77 1.92
N LEU A 35 -5.08 0.47 2.21
CA LEU A 35 -4.49 0.84 3.51
C LEU A 35 -5.45 0.59 4.67
N ARG A 36 -6.76 0.87 4.52
CA ARG A 36 -7.77 0.55 5.54
C ARG A 36 -7.91 -0.95 5.75
N ARG A 37 -7.83 -1.75 4.67
CA ARG A 37 -8.04 -3.21 4.73
C ARG A 37 -6.84 -3.96 5.31
N ALA A 38 -5.63 -3.55 4.92
CA ALA A 38 -4.42 -4.30 5.21
C ALA A 38 -3.71 -3.83 6.50
N TYR A 39 -3.65 -2.52 6.76
CA TYR A 39 -2.83 -2.02 7.85
C TYR A 39 -3.51 -2.07 9.23
N PRO A 40 -2.73 -2.15 10.33
CA PRO A 40 -3.22 -2.15 11.70
C PRO A 40 -3.72 -0.76 12.16
N ILE A 41 -4.70 -0.19 11.45
CA ILE A 41 -5.21 1.16 11.69
C ILE A 41 -6.72 1.13 11.97
N SER A 42 -7.16 1.92 12.95
CA SER A 42 -8.58 2.12 13.23
C SER A 42 -9.20 3.19 12.34
N THR A 43 -8.39 4.12 11.85
CA THR A 43 -8.83 5.24 11.01
C THR A 43 -7.71 5.66 10.06
N LEU A 44 -8.06 5.88 8.80
CA LEU A 44 -7.24 6.58 7.83
C LEU A 44 -7.82 8.00 7.65
N ASN A 45 -7.01 9.00 7.98
CA ASN A 45 -7.27 10.40 7.68
C ASN A 45 -6.27 10.79 6.59
N SER A 46 -6.79 10.84 5.36
CA SER A 46 -6.06 11.13 4.14
C SER A 46 -6.51 12.49 3.62
N HIS A 47 -5.57 13.28 3.12
CA HIS A 47 -5.85 14.50 2.37
C HIS A 47 -5.08 14.42 1.05
N ARG A 48 -5.79 14.71 -0.05
CA ARG A 48 -5.26 14.63 -1.40
C ARG A 48 -4.85 16.02 -1.87
N THR A 49 -3.72 16.10 -2.53
CA THR A 49 -3.25 17.32 -3.18
C THR A 49 -2.54 16.98 -4.48
N GLU A 50 -2.41 17.95 -5.37
CA GLU A 50 -1.59 17.81 -6.57
C GLU A 50 -0.23 18.49 -6.36
N THR A 51 0.82 17.91 -6.95
CA THR A 51 2.09 18.61 -7.17
C THR A 51 2.43 18.49 -8.65
N THR A 52 2.66 19.63 -9.31
CA THR A 52 3.00 19.68 -10.72
C THR A 52 4.52 19.71 -10.89
N LEU A 53 5.07 18.77 -11.67
CA LEU A 53 6.50 18.65 -11.88
C LEU A 53 6.82 18.49 -13.38
N PRO A 54 7.64 19.37 -13.99
CA PRO A 54 8.05 19.20 -15.37
C PRO A 54 8.98 17.98 -15.51
N GLU A 55 9.07 17.44 -16.73
CA GLU A 55 9.95 16.31 -17.08
C GLU A 55 11.38 16.48 -16.52
N THR A 56 11.96 17.68 -16.64
CA THR A 56 13.31 18.01 -16.17
C THR A 56 13.49 17.91 -14.66
N ALA A 57 12.42 17.99 -13.87
CA ALA A 57 12.49 17.94 -12.41
C ALA A 57 12.45 16.51 -11.85
N ILE A 58 12.00 15.53 -12.64
CA ILE A 58 11.73 14.18 -12.13
C ILE A 58 12.27 13.05 -13.01
N TYR A 59 12.78 13.36 -14.21
CA TYR A 59 13.47 12.40 -15.06
C TYR A 59 14.98 12.61 -15.05
N ARG A 60 15.73 11.50 -15.02
CA ARG A 60 17.18 11.52 -15.25
C ARG A 60 17.63 10.31 -16.05
N TRP A 61 18.84 10.40 -16.61
CA TRP A 61 19.49 9.26 -17.23
C TRP A 61 20.06 8.33 -16.14
N VAL A 62 19.57 7.10 -16.09
CA VAL A 62 20.04 6.06 -15.17
C VAL A 62 20.47 4.81 -15.94
N LYS A 63 21.10 3.88 -15.23
CA LYS A 63 21.39 2.54 -15.74
C LYS A 63 20.23 1.61 -15.40
N ASP A 64 19.67 0.92 -16.40
CA ASP A 64 18.71 -0.17 -16.14
C ASP A 64 19.42 -1.41 -15.58
N ASP A 65 18.65 -2.43 -15.19
CA ASP A 65 19.15 -3.72 -14.68
C ASP A 65 20.08 -4.46 -15.67
N LYS A 66 20.11 -4.03 -16.94
CA LYS A 66 20.98 -4.56 -18.01
C LYS A 66 22.18 -3.65 -18.29
N GLY A 67 22.35 -2.56 -17.55
CA GLY A 67 23.43 -1.59 -17.72
C GLY A 67 23.25 -0.61 -18.89
N ASN A 68 22.06 -0.52 -19.49
CA ASN A 68 21.75 0.45 -20.55
C ASN A 68 21.40 1.81 -19.95
N ASN A 69 21.78 2.88 -20.64
CA ASN A 69 21.32 4.22 -20.27
C ASN A 69 19.85 4.37 -20.67
N VAL A 70 19.00 4.65 -19.70
CA VAL A 70 17.57 4.85 -19.88
C VAL A 70 17.17 6.18 -19.24
N TYR A 71 16.32 6.94 -19.92
CA TYR A 71 15.75 8.16 -19.37
C TYR A 71 14.45 7.79 -18.68
N GLN A 72 14.43 7.88 -17.35
CA GLN A 72 13.37 7.32 -16.54
C GLN A 72 12.91 8.28 -15.46
N LEU A 73 11.62 8.22 -15.17
CA LEU A 73 10.99 8.86 -14.03
C LEU A 73 11.55 8.28 -12.71
N GLN A 74 11.91 9.14 -11.77
CA GLN A 74 12.62 8.73 -10.55
C GLN A 74 11.85 9.06 -9.26
N ALA A 75 11.60 8.04 -8.44
CA ALA A 75 10.96 8.19 -7.13
C ALA A 75 11.82 8.98 -6.13
N ASP A 76 13.14 8.96 -6.25
CA ASP A 76 14.02 9.68 -5.31
C ASP A 76 13.92 11.21 -5.50
N LEU A 77 13.77 11.69 -6.73
CA LEU A 77 13.48 13.10 -7.04
C LEU A 77 12.09 13.52 -6.54
N VAL A 78 11.07 12.65 -6.70
CA VAL A 78 9.74 12.88 -6.11
C VAL A 78 9.83 12.95 -4.58
N ASN A 79 10.56 12.04 -3.94
CA ASN A 79 10.73 12.04 -2.48
C ASN A 79 11.48 13.28 -1.98
N GLN A 80 12.50 13.74 -2.71
CA GLN A 80 13.23 14.96 -2.39
C GLN A 80 12.29 16.18 -2.41
N ARG A 81 11.44 16.26 -3.43
CA ARG A 81 10.41 17.27 -3.58
C ARG A 81 9.40 17.25 -2.42
N LEU A 82 8.86 16.08 -2.08
CA LEU A 82 7.92 15.93 -0.96
C LEU A 82 8.57 16.24 0.39
N THR A 83 9.88 16.02 0.52
CA THR A 83 10.63 16.40 1.73
C THR A 83 10.73 17.90 1.89
N LEU A 84 10.95 18.64 0.78
CA LEU A 84 10.93 20.10 0.79
C LEU A 84 9.56 20.61 1.24
N VAL A 85 8.50 20.10 0.62
CA VAL A 85 7.10 20.43 0.95
C VAL A 85 6.82 20.19 2.42
N ARG A 86 7.18 19.00 2.94
CA ARG A 86 6.99 18.68 4.36
C ARG A 86 7.75 19.62 5.28
N ASN A 87 8.98 20.05 4.92
CA ASN A 87 9.76 20.97 5.73
C ASN A 87 9.17 22.39 5.74
N ILE A 88 8.67 22.87 4.59
CA ILE A 88 7.98 24.17 4.48
C ILE A 88 6.67 24.12 5.28
N GLU A 89 5.87 23.07 5.11
CA GLU A 89 4.62 22.91 5.86
C GLU A 89 4.86 22.83 7.36
N GLN A 90 5.94 22.20 7.82
CA GLN A 90 6.31 22.19 9.23
C GLN A 90 6.70 23.59 9.75
N ALA A 91 7.20 24.46 8.89
CA ALA A 91 7.57 25.84 9.22
C ALA A 91 6.36 26.79 9.26
N TYR A 92 5.43 26.63 8.32
CA TYR A 92 4.31 27.54 8.12
C TYR A 92 2.96 27.02 8.67
N ASN A 93 2.88 25.77 9.17
CA ASN A 93 1.68 25.23 9.80
C ASN A 93 1.82 25.04 11.30
N PRO A 94 1.16 25.86 12.14
CA PRO A 94 1.19 25.69 13.59
C PRO A 94 0.57 24.36 14.06
N ASN A 95 -0.32 23.78 13.25
CA ASN A 95 -0.98 22.50 13.50
C ASN A 95 -0.30 21.30 12.80
N PHE A 96 0.93 21.46 12.32
CA PHE A 96 1.65 20.40 11.61
C PHE A 96 1.73 19.10 12.42
N ILE A 97 1.33 17.99 11.81
CA ILE A 97 1.37 16.66 12.43
C ILE A 97 2.65 15.96 11.99
N ARG A 98 3.62 15.84 12.91
CA ARG A 98 4.93 15.26 12.60
C ARG A 98 4.88 13.81 12.12
N GLN A 99 3.90 13.05 12.61
CA GLN A 99 3.66 11.66 12.21
C GLN A 99 2.92 11.53 10.88
N ALA A 100 2.54 12.63 10.22
CA ALA A 100 1.95 12.56 8.89
C ALA A 100 2.97 12.04 7.88
N ARG A 101 2.52 11.06 7.09
CA ARG A 101 3.30 10.46 6.01
C ARG A 101 2.91 11.10 4.69
N TYR A 102 3.87 11.32 3.80
CA TYR A 102 3.65 11.89 2.49
C TYR A 102 3.90 10.80 1.46
N TYR A 103 2.92 10.54 0.61
CA TYR A 103 3.02 9.55 -0.45
C TYR A 103 2.78 10.18 -1.82
N GLY A 104 3.78 10.11 -2.70
CA GLY A 104 3.68 10.56 -4.08
C GLY A 104 3.23 9.45 -5.01
N VAL A 105 2.14 9.67 -5.75
CA VAL A 105 1.59 8.73 -6.73
C VAL A 105 1.90 9.23 -8.14
N ALA A 106 2.64 8.45 -8.92
CA ALA A 106 2.85 8.74 -10.34
C ALA A 106 2.16 7.69 -11.22
N THR A 107 1.30 8.13 -12.15
CA THR A 107 0.65 7.22 -13.09
C THR A 107 1.63 6.64 -14.11
N ASP A 108 1.41 5.41 -14.59
CA ASP A 108 2.18 4.82 -15.69
C ASP A 108 1.58 5.10 -17.08
N ALA A 109 0.58 5.97 -17.17
CA ALA A 109 -0.11 6.29 -18.41
C ALA A 109 0.81 6.84 -19.51
N SER A 110 2.01 7.35 -19.17
CA SER A 110 3.05 7.73 -20.13
C SER A 110 3.81 6.55 -20.76
N GLY A 111 3.54 5.34 -20.27
CA GLY A 111 4.28 4.11 -20.55
C GLY A 111 5.51 3.90 -19.66
N ASP A 112 5.84 4.85 -18.77
CA ASP A 112 6.98 4.74 -17.86
C ASP A 112 6.54 4.21 -16.50
N PHE A 113 7.30 3.27 -15.96
CA PHE A 113 7.09 2.74 -14.63
C PHE A 113 8.09 3.37 -13.66
N MET A 114 7.62 4.21 -12.74
CA MET A 114 8.45 4.77 -11.67
C MET A 114 8.62 3.71 -10.58
N ARG A 115 9.77 3.05 -10.51
CA ARG A 115 10.07 2.13 -9.41
C ARG A 115 9.97 2.90 -8.09
N GLY A 116 9.19 2.36 -7.16
CA GLY A 116 8.93 3.00 -5.88
C GLY A 116 10.17 3.12 -5.01
N LEU A 117 10.10 4.04 -4.05
CA LEU A 117 11.13 4.25 -3.07
C LEU A 117 10.54 4.86 -1.80
N GLY A 118 10.88 4.31 -0.63
CA GLY A 118 10.34 4.77 0.65
C GLY A 118 11.36 4.83 1.80
N GLY A 119 11.15 5.78 2.71
CA GLY A 119 11.96 5.92 3.92
C GLY A 119 11.52 7.07 4.83
N GLY A 120 11.71 6.93 6.14
CA GLY A 120 11.32 7.97 7.10
C GLY A 120 9.82 8.23 7.10
N PHE A 121 9.40 9.43 6.67
CA PHE A 121 7.99 9.83 6.52
C PHE A 121 7.55 10.02 5.07
N ILE A 122 8.42 9.71 4.11
CA ILE A 122 8.21 9.99 2.69
C ILE A 122 8.33 8.68 1.90
N ALA A 123 7.42 8.48 0.97
CA ALA A 123 7.51 7.43 -0.02
C ALA A 123 6.87 7.90 -1.32
N SER A 124 7.20 7.25 -2.43
CA SER A 124 6.49 7.42 -3.69
C SER A 124 6.52 6.14 -4.49
N GLY A 125 5.54 5.99 -5.38
CA GLY A 125 5.44 4.81 -6.23
C GLY A 125 4.51 5.00 -7.42
N PRO A 126 4.46 3.98 -8.29
CA PRO A 126 3.68 4.00 -9.50
C PRO A 126 2.22 3.61 -9.23
N THR A 127 1.33 4.03 -10.14
CA THR A 127 -0.03 3.51 -10.25
C THR A 127 -0.41 3.30 -11.70
N GLY A 128 -1.25 2.31 -11.97
CA GLY A 128 -1.72 1.99 -13.31
C GLY A 128 -2.83 0.96 -13.27
N ASN A 129 -3.58 0.81 -14.36
CA ASN A 129 -4.63 -0.21 -14.46
C ASN A 129 -3.99 -1.60 -14.59
N ALA A 130 -4.30 -2.52 -13.68
CA ALA A 130 -3.66 -3.83 -13.63
C ALA A 130 -3.93 -4.68 -14.89
N ALA A 131 -5.12 -4.55 -15.48
CA ALA A 131 -5.55 -5.33 -16.64
C ALA A 131 -5.01 -4.81 -17.98
N THR A 132 -4.72 -3.51 -18.08
CA THR A 132 -4.26 -2.88 -19.34
C THR A 132 -2.80 -2.43 -19.30
N SER A 133 -2.21 -2.26 -18.13
CA SER A 133 -0.79 -1.93 -18.02
C SER A 133 0.06 -3.14 -18.41
N GLY A 134 1.22 -2.88 -19.01
CA GLY A 134 2.27 -3.89 -19.15
C GLY A 134 2.91 -4.28 -17.80
N TRP A 135 2.53 -3.60 -16.72
CA TRP A 135 3.18 -3.60 -15.41
C TRP A 135 2.23 -4.01 -14.27
N GLY A 136 1.11 -4.69 -14.56
CA GLY A 136 0.10 -5.05 -13.55
C GLY A 136 -0.19 -6.55 -13.46
N TRP A 137 0.57 -7.39 -14.16
CA TRP A 137 0.26 -8.82 -14.34
C TRP A 137 0.25 -9.64 -13.03
N TRP A 138 0.90 -9.14 -11.97
CA TRP A 138 0.95 -9.77 -10.65
C TRP A 138 -0.26 -9.41 -9.77
N ASP A 139 -0.90 -8.29 -10.05
CA ASP A 139 -2.11 -7.85 -9.36
C ASP A 139 -3.34 -8.48 -10.01
N LYS A 140 -4.14 -9.16 -9.19
CA LYS A 140 -5.20 -10.08 -9.64
C LYS A 140 -6.60 -9.61 -9.30
N ASP A 141 -6.76 -8.44 -8.68
CA ASP A 141 -8.08 -7.87 -8.44
C ASP A 141 -8.61 -7.05 -9.64
N ASN A 142 -7.79 -6.92 -10.70
CA ASN A 142 -8.08 -6.28 -11.99
C ASN A 142 -8.47 -4.80 -11.90
N THR A 143 -8.06 -4.10 -10.83
CA THR A 143 -8.29 -2.67 -10.68
C THR A 143 -7.02 -1.87 -10.95
N SER A 144 -6.33 -1.40 -9.92
CA SER A 144 -5.09 -0.67 -10.04
C SER A 144 -4.03 -1.21 -9.10
N TYR A 145 -2.88 -1.62 -9.65
CA TYR A 145 -1.76 -2.13 -8.85
C TYR A 145 -1.16 -1.09 -7.89
N GLY A 146 -1.52 0.19 -8.04
CA GLY A 146 -1.03 1.28 -7.21
C GLY A 146 -1.47 1.16 -5.76
N ASP A 147 -2.57 0.46 -5.49
CA ASP A 147 -3.06 0.25 -4.12
C ASP A 147 -2.09 -0.62 -3.29
N TRP A 148 -1.67 -1.74 -3.87
CA TRP A 148 -0.66 -2.63 -3.33
C TRP A 148 0.70 -1.94 -3.27
N TYR A 149 1.09 -1.24 -4.33
CA TYR A 149 2.41 -0.60 -4.41
C TYR A 149 2.54 0.51 -3.36
N ALA A 150 1.49 1.29 -3.13
CA ALA A 150 1.44 2.24 -2.03
C ALA A 150 1.56 1.53 -0.68
N GLY A 151 0.86 0.41 -0.51
CA GLY A 151 0.99 -0.46 0.64
C GLY A 151 2.41 -1.00 0.88
N HIS A 152 3.18 -1.27 -0.18
CA HIS A 152 4.57 -1.68 -0.08
C HIS A 152 5.46 -0.52 0.36
N GLU A 153 5.41 0.58 -0.37
CA GLU A 153 6.32 1.73 -0.18
C GLU A 153 6.06 2.47 1.14
N ILE A 154 4.80 2.61 1.54
CA ILE A 154 4.46 3.15 2.85
C ILE A 154 4.96 2.21 3.96
N GLY A 155 5.05 0.90 3.73
CA GLY A 155 5.63 -0.06 4.68
C GLY A 155 7.08 0.27 5.03
N HIS A 156 7.88 0.69 4.05
CA HIS A 156 9.27 1.13 4.27
C HIS A 156 9.39 2.32 5.23
N THR A 157 8.35 3.15 5.31
CA THR A 157 8.31 4.32 6.18
C THR A 157 8.12 3.94 7.67
N TRP A 158 7.74 2.70 7.97
CA TRP A 158 7.83 2.07 9.30
C TRP A 158 8.96 1.04 9.40
N ASN A 159 10.03 1.26 8.62
CA ASN A 159 11.24 0.45 8.65
C ASN A 159 10.95 -1.05 8.42
N ARG A 160 9.99 -1.37 7.54
CA ARG A 160 9.83 -2.72 7.01
C ARG A 160 10.77 -2.88 5.83
N GLY A 161 11.53 -3.98 5.78
CA GLY A 161 12.43 -4.31 4.67
C GLY A 161 11.85 -5.45 3.83
N HIS A 162 12.49 -5.77 2.71
CA HIS A 162 12.09 -6.88 1.86
C HIS A 162 12.43 -8.21 2.53
N PRO A 163 11.53 -9.19 2.61
CA PRO A 163 11.83 -10.49 3.20
C PRO A 163 13.02 -11.17 2.51
N ALA A 164 13.91 -11.77 3.31
CA ALA A 164 15.00 -12.59 2.78
C ALA A 164 14.45 -13.78 1.98
N ALA A 165 14.95 -13.98 0.76
CA ALA A 165 14.65 -15.20 0.03
C ALA A 165 15.41 -16.40 0.61
N ALA A 166 14.61 -17.39 1.04
CA ALA A 166 14.94 -18.77 1.38
C ALA A 166 15.91 -19.01 2.55
N GLY A 167 15.61 -20.06 3.33
CA GLY A 167 16.44 -20.60 4.41
C GLY A 167 17.77 -21.24 3.96
N TYR A 168 18.38 -20.77 2.85
CA TYR A 168 19.74 -21.09 2.44
C TYR A 168 20.37 -19.86 1.80
N VAL A 169 21.53 -19.50 2.35
CA VAL A 169 22.41 -18.41 1.96
C VAL A 169 22.92 -18.64 0.53
N ASP A 170 22.18 -18.18 -0.48
CA ASP A 170 22.73 -17.96 -1.81
C ASP A 170 22.54 -16.49 -2.20
N LYS A 171 23.63 -15.74 -2.07
CA LYS A 171 23.75 -14.34 -2.50
C LYS A 171 23.57 -14.14 -4.01
N ASP A 172 23.61 -15.22 -4.80
CA ASP A 172 23.56 -15.18 -6.26
C ASP A 172 22.17 -15.58 -6.83
N ASN A 173 21.20 -15.93 -5.99
CA ASN A 173 19.82 -16.22 -6.42
C ASN A 173 18.75 -15.81 -5.38
N PRO A 174 18.44 -14.51 -5.26
CA PRO A 174 17.66 -13.94 -4.15
C PRO A 174 16.14 -14.17 -4.24
N GLY A 175 15.67 -15.28 -4.83
CA GLY A 175 14.22 -15.59 -4.92
C GLY A 175 13.35 -14.38 -5.30
N CYS A 176 12.25 -14.16 -4.58
CA CYS A 176 11.30 -13.05 -4.81
C CYS A 176 11.79 -11.63 -4.38
N GLY A 177 13.05 -11.31 -4.68
CA GLY A 177 13.49 -9.93 -4.89
C GLY A 177 14.30 -9.27 -3.76
N GLN A 178 15.56 -9.02 -4.11
CA GLN A 178 16.43 -7.87 -3.82
C GLN A 178 16.91 -7.55 -2.38
N ASN A 179 18.00 -6.77 -2.33
CA ASN A 179 19.05 -6.79 -1.30
C ASN A 179 18.77 -6.00 0.01
N ARG A 180 17.64 -5.26 0.17
CA ARG A 180 17.27 -4.64 1.47
C ARG A 180 16.58 -5.67 2.35
N VAL A 181 17.37 -6.70 2.64
CA VAL A 181 16.89 -7.93 3.23
C VAL A 181 16.58 -7.74 4.72
N ASP A 182 15.31 -7.89 5.09
CA ASP A 182 14.91 -8.13 6.46
C ASP A 182 15.22 -9.59 6.81
N PHE A 183 16.44 -9.81 7.31
CA PHE A 183 16.90 -11.11 7.79
C PHE A 183 16.12 -11.61 9.02
N ASN A 184 15.33 -10.76 9.68
CA ASN A 184 14.48 -11.17 10.79
C ASN A 184 13.12 -11.66 10.33
N TYR A 185 12.78 -11.56 9.03
CA TYR A 185 11.53 -12.09 8.51
C TYR A 185 11.47 -13.61 8.74
N PRO A 186 10.47 -14.12 9.49
CA PRO A 186 10.53 -15.46 10.07
C PRO A 186 10.14 -16.57 9.09
N TYR A 187 9.58 -16.24 7.92
CA TYR A 187 9.05 -17.23 6.98
C TYR A 187 9.89 -17.29 5.70
N PRO A 188 10.52 -18.44 5.41
CA PRO A 188 11.24 -18.64 4.16
C PRO A 188 10.35 -18.39 2.93
N ASN A 189 10.97 -17.97 1.83
CA ASN A 189 10.29 -17.65 0.56
C ASN A 189 9.25 -16.53 0.67
N ALA A 190 9.41 -15.65 1.68
CA ALA A 190 8.54 -14.52 1.91
C ALA A 190 7.05 -14.86 2.13
N VAL A 191 6.69 -16.12 2.39
CA VAL A 191 5.28 -16.51 2.56
C VAL A 191 4.70 -15.93 3.84
N ILE A 192 3.38 -15.73 3.90
CA ILE A 192 2.70 -15.24 5.10
C ILE A 192 2.50 -16.32 6.18
N GLY A 193 2.74 -17.60 5.85
CA GLY A 193 2.36 -18.76 6.71
C GLY A 193 3.43 -19.82 6.96
N GLY A 194 4.73 -19.49 6.92
CA GLY A 194 5.83 -20.41 7.24
C GLY A 194 6.10 -21.53 6.21
N ASP A 195 7.31 -22.11 6.26
CA ASP A 195 7.83 -23.06 5.26
C ASP A 195 7.60 -24.55 5.61
N TYR A 196 7.61 -25.38 4.57
CA TYR A 196 7.76 -26.83 4.68
C TYR A 196 9.17 -27.17 5.18
N ARG A 197 9.29 -27.89 6.30
CA ARG A 197 10.62 -28.42 6.69
C ARG A 197 10.90 -29.71 5.92
N PHE A 198 11.98 -29.72 5.14
CA PHE A 198 12.54 -30.92 4.50
C PHE A 198 13.58 -31.55 5.42
N ILE A 199 13.27 -32.69 6.04
CA ILE A 199 14.25 -33.45 6.83
C ILE A 199 14.86 -34.53 5.93
N ARG A 200 16.19 -34.48 5.77
CA ARG A 200 16.95 -35.54 5.09
C ARG A 200 16.98 -36.78 5.99
N LEU A 201 16.27 -37.83 5.60
CA LEU A 201 16.36 -39.13 6.26
C LEU A 201 17.62 -39.81 5.72
N GLY A 202 18.73 -39.73 6.45
CA GLY A 202 20.04 -40.26 6.05
C GLY A 202 20.10 -41.80 5.96
N LEU A 203 19.25 -42.41 5.14
CA LEU A 203 19.17 -43.85 4.94
C LEU A 203 20.02 -44.25 3.72
N SER A 204 21.02 -45.10 3.94
CA SER A 204 21.82 -45.71 2.87
C SER A 204 21.22 -47.06 2.46
N GLY A 205 20.85 -47.23 1.18
CA GLY A 205 20.27 -48.47 0.64
C GLY A 205 19.59 -48.24 -0.72
N PRO A 206 18.99 -49.27 -1.34
CA PRO A 206 18.50 -49.26 -2.72
C PRO A 206 17.32 -48.32 -3.01
N PHE A 207 16.86 -47.56 -2.01
CA PHE A 207 15.69 -46.67 -2.09
C PHE A 207 16.04 -45.17 -2.24
N GLY A 208 17.32 -44.82 -2.39
CA GLY A 208 17.76 -43.43 -2.61
C GLY A 208 17.50 -42.47 -1.44
N ASN A 209 17.94 -41.22 -1.56
CA ASN A 209 17.70 -40.18 -0.55
C ASN A 209 16.20 -39.93 -0.41
N GLN A 210 15.61 -40.22 0.76
CA GLN A 210 14.21 -39.91 1.05
C GLN A 210 14.10 -38.64 1.90
N TRP A 211 13.11 -37.80 1.58
CA TRP A 211 12.84 -36.53 2.23
C TRP A 211 11.52 -36.61 3.01
N LEU A 212 11.54 -36.26 4.30
CA LEU A 212 10.33 -36.09 5.11
C LEU A 212 9.86 -34.64 5.01
N ILE A 213 8.62 -34.43 4.57
CA ILE A 213 7.97 -33.12 4.45
C ILE A 213 7.11 -32.89 5.71
N LEU A 214 7.48 -31.94 6.56
CA LEU A 214 6.61 -31.49 7.65
C LEU A 214 5.71 -30.34 7.17
N PRO A 215 4.38 -30.36 7.44
CA PRO A 215 3.48 -29.29 7.01
C PRO A 215 3.66 -28.01 7.85
N PRO A 216 3.55 -26.81 7.24
CA PRO A 216 3.78 -25.52 7.91
C PRO A 216 2.68 -25.12 8.90
N ASN A 217 3.02 -24.18 9.80
CA ASN A 217 2.07 -23.45 10.65
C ASN A 217 1.16 -22.56 9.79
N ARG A 218 -0.09 -22.96 9.53
CA ARG A 218 -0.94 -22.36 8.48
C ARG A 218 -1.55 -20.98 8.81
N TYR A 219 -0.76 -19.91 8.88
CA TYR A 219 -1.34 -18.55 8.91
C TYR A 219 -2.06 -18.26 7.58
N TYR A 220 -3.28 -17.72 7.65
CA TYR A 220 -4.07 -17.29 6.50
C TYR A 220 -4.27 -15.78 6.60
N GLY A 221 -4.13 -15.07 5.50
CA GLY A 221 -4.54 -13.66 5.43
C GLY A 221 -6.06 -13.58 5.38
N PHE A 222 -6.64 -12.51 5.90
CA PHE A 222 -8.08 -12.29 5.86
C PHE A 222 -8.36 -10.85 5.43
N ASP A 223 -9.06 -10.69 4.30
CA ASP A 223 -9.60 -9.39 3.91
C ASP A 223 -10.91 -9.15 4.65
N ILE A 224 -10.87 -8.23 5.62
CA ILE A 224 -12.02 -7.88 6.44
C ILE A 224 -13.11 -7.13 5.65
N PHE A 225 -12.81 -6.65 4.44
CA PHE A 225 -13.72 -5.87 3.61
C PHE A 225 -14.06 -6.53 2.27
N LEU A 226 -13.81 -7.85 2.16
CA LEU A 226 -14.43 -8.78 1.21
C LEU A 226 -14.44 -8.34 -0.28
N ARG A 227 -13.43 -7.61 -0.79
CA ARG A 227 -13.43 -7.11 -2.18
C ARG A 227 -13.30 -8.22 -3.24
N GLY A 228 -12.96 -9.45 -2.83
CA GLY A 228 -12.97 -10.64 -3.69
C GLY A 228 -12.64 -11.93 -2.94
N GLN A 229 -11.43 -12.05 -2.41
CA GLN A 229 -10.96 -13.26 -1.73
C GLN A 229 -10.90 -13.04 -0.22
N VAL A 230 -11.85 -13.65 0.50
CA VAL A 230 -12.02 -13.49 1.96
C VAL A 230 -10.83 -14.05 2.75
N VAL A 231 -10.18 -15.09 2.21
CA VAL A 231 -9.08 -15.80 2.85
C VAL A 231 -7.93 -15.97 1.86
N TYR A 232 -6.78 -15.39 2.19
CA TYR A 232 -5.53 -15.55 1.48
C TYR A 232 -4.77 -16.76 2.03
N GLY A 233 -4.37 -17.66 1.13
CA GLY A 233 -3.72 -18.91 1.50
C GLY A 233 -2.34 -18.69 2.14
N PRO A 234 -1.82 -19.68 2.90
CA PRO A 234 -0.48 -19.58 3.50
C PRO A 234 0.64 -19.54 2.46
N ASP A 235 0.35 -19.83 1.18
CA ASP A 235 1.26 -19.72 0.03
C ASP A 235 1.30 -18.30 -0.56
N TRP A 236 0.47 -17.38 -0.07
CA TRP A 236 0.58 -15.96 -0.37
C TRP A 236 1.82 -15.40 0.29
N THR A 237 2.32 -14.32 -0.28
CA THR A 237 3.62 -13.74 0.05
C THR A 237 3.43 -12.40 0.73
N ASP A 238 4.41 -11.94 1.49
CA ASP A 238 4.29 -10.67 2.20
C ASP A 238 4.20 -9.51 1.22
N VAL A 239 3.44 -8.47 1.59
CA VAL A 239 3.39 -7.19 0.87
C VAL A 239 4.78 -6.57 0.68
N MET A 240 5.74 -6.82 1.57
CA MET A 240 7.10 -6.31 1.40
C MET A 240 7.94 -7.16 0.44
N SER A 241 7.40 -8.21 -0.18
CA SER A 241 8.07 -9.00 -1.21
C SER A 241 7.70 -8.56 -2.62
N TYR A 242 8.48 -8.94 -3.63
CA TYR A 242 8.10 -8.79 -5.05
C TYR A 242 7.56 -10.10 -5.68
N CYS A 243 7.13 -11.05 -4.86
CA CYS A 243 6.47 -12.26 -5.36
C CYS A 243 5.05 -11.95 -5.87
N ASP A 244 4.45 -12.86 -6.63
CA ASP A 244 2.99 -12.84 -6.83
C ASP A 244 2.21 -13.17 -5.55
N LYS A 245 0.90 -12.86 -5.58
CA LYS A 245 -0.08 -13.21 -4.52
C LYS A 245 0.30 -12.58 -3.18
N GLN A 246 0.43 -11.26 -3.16
CA GLN A 246 0.90 -10.57 -1.97
C GLN A 246 -0.25 -10.21 -1.03
N TRP A 247 0.01 -10.34 0.28
CA TRP A 247 -0.84 -9.86 1.36
C TRP A 247 0.04 -9.53 2.57
N ILE A 248 -0.47 -8.74 3.52
CA ILE A 248 0.29 -8.42 4.73
C ILE A 248 0.45 -9.67 5.63
N SER A 249 1.68 -10.04 5.98
CA SER A 249 1.96 -11.06 7.00
C SER A 249 1.69 -10.53 8.41
N ASP A 250 1.56 -11.43 9.38
CA ASP A 250 1.53 -11.07 10.79
C ASP A 250 2.82 -10.38 11.26
N TYR A 251 3.98 -10.76 10.72
CA TYR A 251 5.25 -10.11 11.01
C TYR A 251 5.25 -8.63 10.57
N THR A 252 4.86 -8.35 9.33
CA THR A 252 4.79 -6.99 8.80
C THR A 252 3.70 -6.19 9.51
N TYR A 253 2.52 -6.79 9.71
CA TYR A 253 1.40 -6.17 10.44
C TYR A 253 1.80 -5.78 11.87
N ASN A 254 2.37 -6.70 12.64
CA ASN A 254 2.79 -6.43 14.02
C ASN A 254 3.94 -5.44 14.09
N GLY A 255 4.85 -5.45 13.11
CA GLY A 255 5.91 -4.44 12.97
C GLY A 255 5.36 -3.04 12.78
N ILE A 256 4.43 -2.85 11.83
CA ILE A 256 3.76 -1.56 11.59
C ILE A 256 2.95 -1.15 12.83
N ARG A 257 2.21 -2.08 13.45
CA ARG A 257 1.42 -1.81 14.66
C ARG A 257 2.30 -1.32 15.81
N ALA A 258 3.43 -1.98 16.04
CA ALA A 258 4.35 -1.59 17.11
C ALA A 258 4.91 -0.18 16.89
N GLN A 259 5.23 0.18 15.63
CA GLN A 259 5.70 1.52 15.29
C GLN A 259 4.59 2.57 15.45
N LEU A 260 3.37 2.30 14.98
CA LEU A 260 2.21 3.19 15.18
C LEU A 260 1.92 3.43 16.67
N GLN A 261 2.03 2.37 17.49
CA GLN A 261 1.90 2.50 18.94
C GLN A 261 3.04 3.33 19.52
N ALA A 262 4.30 3.08 19.12
CA ALA A 262 5.44 3.87 19.57
C ALA A 262 5.30 5.35 19.21
N GLU A 263 4.83 5.68 18.00
CA GLU A 263 4.54 7.05 17.55
C GLU A 263 3.42 7.73 18.38
N GLY A 264 2.46 6.95 18.90
CA GLY A 264 1.36 7.44 19.74
C GLY A 264 1.68 7.54 21.23
N PHE A 265 2.62 6.75 21.75
CA PHE A 265 3.01 6.74 23.17
C PHE A 265 4.31 7.50 23.45
N VAL A 266 5.16 7.70 22.44
CA VAL A 266 6.46 8.34 22.57
C VAL A 266 6.55 9.42 21.49
N GLN A 267 6.29 10.68 21.87
CA GLN A 267 7.01 11.76 21.21
C GLN A 267 8.47 11.57 21.60
N ALA A 268 9.25 10.83 20.80
CA ALA A 268 10.69 10.96 20.90
C ALA A 268 10.95 12.46 20.75
N ALA A 269 11.42 13.09 21.83
CA ALA A 269 11.64 14.52 21.86
C ALA A 269 12.80 14.82 20.91
N GLN A 270 12.48 15.05 19.63
CA GLN A 270 13.44 15.64 18.70
C GLN A 270 13.85 16.99 19.29
N VAL A 271 15.15 17.23 19.30
CA VAL A 271 15.69 18.49 19.81
C VAL A 271 15.21 19.59 18.90
N MET A 272 14.41 20.50 19.44
CA MET A 272 13.93 21.66 18.72
C MET A 272 14.97 22.77 18.81
N GLY A 273 15.25 23.42 17.68
CA GLY A 273 15.95 24.70 17.68
C GLY A 273 15.01 25.85 18.12
N PRO A 274 15.57 27.03 18.41
CA PRO A 274 14.79 28.22 18.77
C PRO A 274 14.00 28.75 17.57
N ALA A 275 12.92 29.49 17.81
CA ALA A 275 12.30 30.30 16.75
C ALA A 275 13.29 31.37 16.25
N GLY A 276 13.21 31.72 14.97
CA GLY A 276 14.14 32.63 14.31
C GLY A 276 14.34 32.24 12.85
N GLU A 277 15.30 32.85 12.16
CA GLU A 277 15.62 32.50 10.78
C GLU A 277 16.22 31.10 10.67
N TYR A 278 15.79 30.34 9.66
CA TYR A 278 16.30 29.01 9.35
C TYR A 278 16.76 28.94 7.90
N VAL A 279 17.59 27.96 7.60
CA VAL A 279 17.87 27.53 6.23
C VAL A 279 17.54 26.05 6.08
N ILE A 280 16.77 25.72 5.04
CA ILE A 280 16.63 24.37 4.52
C ILE A 280 17.71 24.16 3.47
N ILE A 281 18.53 23.14 3.66
CA ILE A 281 19.58 22.73 2.72
C ILE A 281 19.19 21.35 2.18
N GLN A 282 18.91 21.28 0.89
CA GLN A 282 18.71 20.03 0.17
C GLN A 282 19.85 19.73 -0.79
N GLY A 283 20.08 18.44 -1.00
CA GLY A 283 21.13 17.97 -1.89
C GLY A 283 21.19 16.46 -1.96
N THR A 284 22.07 15.98 -2.83
CA THR A 284 22.33 14.55 -3.05
C THR A 284 23.79 14.23 -2.77
N PHE A 285 24.05 13.05 -2.23
CA PHE A 285 25.41 12.49 -2.20
C PHE A 285 25.64 11.60 -3.42
N GLY A 286 26.90 11.54 -3.89
CA GLY A 286 27.30 10.51 -4.84
C GLY A 286 27.38 9.11 -4.21
N ASP A 287 27.47 8.07 -5.04
CA ASP A 287 27.36 6.62 -4.69
C ASP A 287 28.24 6.12 -3.54
N ASN A 288 29.28 6.86 -3.14
CA ASN A 288 30.21 6.49 -2.05
C ASN A 288 30.28 7.53 -0.92
N LEU A 289 29.38 8.51 -0.92
CA LEU A 289 29.34 9.63 0.03
C LEU A 289 30.64 10.45 0.09
N ALA A 290 31.44 10.44 -0.99
CA ALA A 290 32.67 11.20 -1.12
C ALA A 290 32.49 12.52 -1.88
N THR A 291 31.34 12.71 -2.53
CA THR A 291 30.93 13.95 -3.18
C THR A 291 29.50 14.28 -2.79
N ALA A 292 29.14 15.56 -2.89
CA ALA A 292 27.78 16.02 -2.70
C ALA A 292 27.44 17.10 -3.73
N THR A 293 26.17 17.19 -4.09
CA THR A 293 25.58 18.27 -4.89
C THR A 293 24.55 18.97 -4.02
N LEU A 294 24.55 20.30 -4.05
CA LEU A 294 23.53 21.11 -3.40
C LEU A 294 22.48 21.51 -4.43
N ASP A 295 21.25 21.12 -4.15
CA ASP A 295 20.09 21.37 -5.01
C ASP A 295 19.41 22.64 -4.48
N THR A 296 18.18 22.53 -3.96
CA THR A 296 17.45 23.65 -3.37
C THR A 296 18.03 24.05 -2.01
N ILE A 297 18.31 25.35 -1.84
CA ILE A 297 18.53 25.97 -0.55
C ILE A 297 17.52 27.09 -0.40
N LEU A 298 16.77 27.04 0.70
CA LEU A 298 15.68 27.96 0.98
C LEU A 298 15.86 28.54 2.37
N GLN A 299 16.03 29.85 2.47
CA GLN A 299 15.97 30.54 3.74
C GLN A 299 14.51 30.72 4.13
N LEU A 300 14.18 30.38 5.37
CA LEU A 300 12.86 30.55 5.94
C LEU A 300 12.87 31.78 6.86
N PRO A 301 12.15 32.86 6.52
CA PRO A 301 12.07 34.04 7.34
C PRO A 301 11.27 33.75 8.62
N ASN A 302 11.98 33.70 9.74
CA ASN A 302 11.42 33.63 11.10
C ASN A 302 10.35 32.54 11.37
N PRO A 303 10.52 31.26 10.95
CA PRO A 303 9.60 30.20 11.32
C PRO A 303 9.58 29.93 12.84
N ALA A 304 8.54 29.22 13.28
CA ALA A 304 8.59 28.54 14.57
C ALA A 304 9.81 27.61 14.64
N GLY A 305 10.31 27.34 15.85
CA GLY A 305 11.48 26.48 16.04
C GLY A 305 11.32 25.14 15.31
N GLN A 306 12.33 24.76 14.53
CA GLN A 306 12.34 23.51 13.74
C GLN A 306 13.12 22.39 14.45
N PRO A 307 12.79 21.11 14.23
CA PRO A 307 13.59 19.98 14.68
C PRO A 307 14.99 20.07 14.08
N LEU A 308 16.01 19.98 14.94
CA LEU A 308 17.38 19.90 14.50
C LEU A 308 17.66 18.52 13.89
N PRO A 309 18.58 18.44 12.92
CA PRO A 309 18.96 17.16 12.31
C PRO A 309 19.57 16.21 13.34
N GLU A 310 19.33 14.92 13.17
CA GLU A 310 19.96 13.88 13.99
C GLU A 310 21.49 13.90 13.77
N PRO A 311 22.31 14.11 14.82
CA PRO A 311 23.76 14.22 14.68
C PRO A 311 24.39 13.01 14.00
N GLY A 312 25.34 13.25 13.09
CA GLY A 312 26.02 12.20 12.34
C GLY A 312 27.45 12.57 11.92
N ALA A 313 28.00 11.84 10.96
CA ALA A 313 29.37 12.00 10.49
C ALA A 313 29.59 13.19 9.54
N PHE A 314 28.51 13.81 9.08
CA PHE A 314 28.53 14.98 8.19
C PHE A 314 28.18 16.24 8.97
N SER A 315 28.61 17.40 8.49
CA SER A 315 28.23 18.69 9.06
C SER A 315 27.76 19.66 7.98
N ALA A 316 26.70 20.41 8.28
CA ALA A 316 26.35 21.64 7.59
C ALA A 316 27.03 22.80 8.32
N GLU A 317 27.98 23.45 7.67
CA GLU A 317 28.78 24.54 8.22
C GLU A 317 28.41 25.87 7.56
N LEU A 318 28.09 26.85 8.41
CA LEU A 318 27.74 28.19 7.98
C LEU A 318 28.90 29.12 8.30
N ARG A 319 29.41 29.81 7.29
CA ARG A 319 30.63 30.64 7.38
C ARG A 319 30.39 32.05 6.89
N ASP A 320 31.14 33.00 7.46
CA ASP A 320 31.14 34.38 7.00
C ASP A 320 32.10 34.62 5.81
N ALA A 321 32.15 35.87 5.33
CA ALA A 321 33.03 36.29 4.22
C ALA A 321 34.54 36.10 4.52
N SER A 322 34.93 36.10 5.80
CA SER A 322 36.31 35.87 6.24
C SER A 322 36.66 34.39 6.38
N ASN A 323 35.74 33.48 6.02
CA ASN A 323 35.83 32.04 6.21
C ASN A 323 35.77 31.60 7.69
N THR A 324 35.32 32.47 8.59
CA THR A 324 35.12 32.13 10.00
C THR A 324 33.86 31.29 10.14
N LEU A 325 33.93 30.22 10.94
CA LEU A 325 32.80 29.34 11.22
C LEU A 325 31.84 30.05 12.19
N LEU A 326 30.61 30.30 11.73
CA LEU A 326 29.54 30.90 12.53
C LEU A 326 28.73 29.83 13.26
N ALA A 327 28.41 28.73 12.57
CA ALA A 327 27.70 27.59 13.14
C ALA A 327 28.08 26.29 12.41
N SER A 328 28.01 25.16 13.12
CA SER A 328 28.20 23.83 12.58
C SER A 328 27.15 22.89 13.16
N TYR A 329 26.41 22.24 12.27
CA TYR A 329 25.34 21.31 12.64
C TYR A 329 25.67 19.92 12.12
N PRO A 330 26.04 18.97 13.01
CA PRO A 330 26.24 17.60 12.59
C PRO A 330 24.90 16.99 12.15
N PHE A 331 24.91 16.18 11.09
CA PHE A 331 23.72 15.51 10.60
C PHE A 331 24.02 14.12 10.05
N THR A 332 22.98 13.27 10.07
CA THR A 332 22.93 11.98 9.39
C THR A 332 22.15 12.15 8.09
N PRO A 333 22.67 11.71 6.92
CA PRO A 333 21.95 11.78 5.66
C PRO A 333 20.60 11.06 5.73
N THR A 334 19.60 11.61 5.05
CA THR A 334 18.34 10.89 4.84
C THR A 334 18.60 9.80 3.81
N VAL A 335 18.14 8.58 4.08
CA VAL A 335 18.30 7.45 3.17
C VAL A 335 16.92 7.04 2.67
N TYR A 336 16.73 7.11 1.37
CA TYR A 336 15.62 6.45 0.69
C TYR A 336 16.18 5.20 0.03
N ALA A 337 15.60 4.05 0.35
CA ALA A 337 16.14 2.77 -0.05
C ALA A 337 15.01 1.81 -0.35
N ASP A 338 15.10 1.20 -1.53
CA ASP A 338 14.24 0.11 -1.93
C ASP A 338 14.99 -1.19 -1.64
N ALA A 339 16.20 -1.32 -2.20
CA ALA A 339 17.15 -2.41 -1.98
C ALA A 339 18.48 -1.90 -1.39
N ALA A 340 19.38 -2.79 -0.93
CA ALA A 340 20.69 -2.36 -0.40
C ALA A 340 21.65 -1.78 -1.47
N ASP A 341 21.44 -2.16 -2.72
CA ASP A 341 22.11 -1.66 -3.92
C ASP A 341 21.33 -0.54 -4.64
N ASN A 342 20.13 -0.22 -4.15
CA ASN A 342 19.29 0.89 -4.65
C ASN A 342 19.00 1.87 -3.50
N GLN A 343 20.06 2.56 -3.06
CA GLN A 343 20.01 3.55 -1.98
C GLN A 343 20.40 4.92 -2.50
N SER A 344 19.54 5.90 -2.28
CA SER A 344 19.84 7.30 -2.51
C SER A 344 20.01 8.01 -1.17
N TYR A 345 21.12 8.73 -1.05
CA TYR A 345 21.49 9.47 0.15
C TYR A 345 21.30 10.97 -0.08
N PHE A 346 20.45 11.57 0.74
CA PHE A 346 20.07 12.97 0.61
C PHE A 346 20.54 13.80 1.79
N ILE A 347 20.92 15.03 1.47
CA ILE A 347 21.07 16.12 2.42
C ILE A 347 19.66 16.70 2.57
N ASN A 348 19.12 16.66 3.79
CA ASN A 348 17.85 17.29 4.14
C ASN A 348 18.04 17.89 5.54
N VAL A 349 18.48 19.13 5.59
CA VAL A 349 18.90 19.79 6.84
C VAL A 349 18.11 21.08 7.00
N ALA A 350 17.40 21.22 8.12
CA ALA A 350 16.78 22.48 8.54
C ALA A 350 17.47 22.96 9.81
N VAL A 351 18.19 24.09 9.75
CA VAL A 351 19.01 24.58 10.87
C VAL A 351 18.89 26.10 11.04
N PRO A 352 19.07 26.64 12.27
CA PRO A 352 19.07 28.07 12.48
C PRO A 352 20.14 28.75 11.64
N TYR A 353 19.79 29.90 11.06
CA TYR A 353 20.62 30.68 10.15
C TYR A 353 21.14 31.94 10.85
N PRO A 354 22.41 31.97 11.31
CA PRO A 354 22.98 33.16 11.96
C PRO A 354 23.15 34.32 10.97
N ALA A 355 23.05 35.54 11.47
CA ALA A 355 23.38 36.73 10.66
C ALA A 355 24.84 36.70 10.18
N GLY A 356 25.08 37.17 8.95
CA GLY A 356 26.42 37.31 8.37
C GLY A 356 26.95 36.05 7.68
N VAL A 357 26.13 35.01 7.50
CA VAL A 357 26.47 33.87 6.66
C VAL A 357 26.66 34.33 5.21
N GLN A 358 27.73 33.84 4.60
CA GLN A 358 28.15 34.14 3.23
C GLN A 358 28.54 32.87 2.46
N ARG A 359 28.72 31.75 3.17
CA ARG A 359 28.95 30.45 2.55
C ARG A 359 28.36 29.31 3.39
N ILE A 360 27.66 28.40 2.72
CA ILE A 360 27.13 27.15 3.27
C ILE A 360 28.00 26.02 2.74
N GLU A 361 28.47 25.15 3.64
CA GLU A 361 29.34 24.02 3.29
C GLU A 361 28.79 22.71 3.82
N ILE A 362 28.90 21.65 3.03
CA ILE A 362 28.68 20.27 3.48
C ILE A 362 30.04 19.60 3.61
N ARG A 363 30.33 19.08 4.81
CA ARG A 363 31.61 18.43 5.11
C ARG A 363 31.43 17.04 5.69
N LYS A 364 32.48 16.23 5.55
CA LYS A 364 32.68 14.96 6.25
C LYS A 364 33.99 15.02 7.00
N GLY A 365 33.93 15.26 8.31
CA GLY A 365 35.12 15.65 9.09
C GLY A 365 35.72 16.94 8.52
N SER A 366 37.01 16.92 8.17
CA SER A 366 37.70 18.08 7.58
C SER A 366 37.50 18.24 6.06
N THR A 367 36.96 17.23 5.37
CA THR A 367 36.81 17.25 3.91
C THR A 367 35.58 18.04 3.48
N LEU A 368 35.78 19.03 2.60
CA LEU A 368 34.70 19.75 1.94
C LEU A 368 34.13 18.91 0.79
N LEU A 369 32.81 18.69 0.81
CA LEU A 369 32.11 17.90 -0.21
C LEU A 369 31.34 18.77 -1.19
N ALA A 370 30.67 19.82 -0.69
CA ALA A 370 29.93 20.79 -1.48
C ALA A 370 29.92 22.16 -0.79
N SER A 371 29.76 23.23 -1.56
CA SER A 371 29.60 24.57 -1.02
C SER A 371 28.66 25.41 -1.88
N ARG A 372 27.87 26.26 -1.25
CA ARG A 372 27.07 27.32 -1.89
C ARG A 372 27.47 28.66 -1.30
N THR A 373 27.77 29.63 -2.17
CA THR A 373 27.97 31.03 -1.77
C THR A 373 26.61 31.72 -1.68
N VAL A 374 26.43 32.58 -0.69
CA VAL A 374 25.23 33.43 -0.56
C VAL A 374 25.40 34.61 -1.52
N SER A 375 24.38 34.94 -2.32
CA SER A 375 24.44 36.10 -3.22
C SER A 375 24.60 37.41 -2.43
N ALA A 376 24.99 38.48 -3.12
CA ALA A 376 25.19 39.77 -2.47
C ALA A 376 23.86 40.50 -2.20
N HIS A 377 22.84 40.30 -3.04
CA HIS A 377 21.54 40.94 -2.86
C HIS A 377 20.43 39.89 -2.88
N PRO A 378 19.48 39.95 -1.92
CA PRO A 378 18.33 39.07 -1.95
C PRO A 378 17.42 39.40 -3.16
N PRO A 379 16.64 38.42 -3.63
CA PRO A 379 15.68 38.65 -4.69
C PRO A 379 14.57 39.60 -4.24
N ALA A 380 13.90 40.25 -5.18
CA ALA A 380 12.65 40.96 -4.95
C ALA A 380 11.49 40.19 -5.58
N VAL A 381 10.35 40.16 -4.91
CA VAL A 381 9.11 39.54 -5.37
C VAL A 381 7.92 40.47 -5.10
N GLU A 382 6.96 40.51 -6.02
CA GLU A 382 5.67 41.18 -5.85
C GLU A 382 4.58 40.29 -6.44
N LEU A 383 3.65 39.81 -5.61
CA LEU A 383 2.51 39.00 -6.00
C LEU A 383 1.46 39.90 -6.66
N ALA A 384 1.08 39.57 -7.89
CA ALA A 384 0.14 40.37 -8.68
C ALA A 384 -1.28 39.80 -8.66
N THR A 385 -1.43 38.47 -8.66
CA THR A 385 -2.73 37.79 -8.66
C THR A 385 -2.60 36.38 -8.07
N PRO A 386 -3.58 35.91 -7.29
CA PRO A 386 -4.67 36.69 -6.69
C PRO A 386 -4.13 37.62 -5.60
N ASN A 387 -4.71 38.82 -5.47
CA ASN A 387 -4.26 39.84 -4.51
C ASN A 387 -5.37 40.36 -3.57
N GLY A 388 -6.61 39.91 -3.72
CA GLY A 388 -7.71 40.15 -2.78
C GLY A 388 -9.04 40.47 -3.46
N GLY A 389 -10.11 39.83 -2.99
CA GLY A 389 -11.49 40.04 -3.43
C GLY A 389 -11.87 39.32 -4.74
N GLU A 390 -10.93 38.66 -5.41
CA GLU A 390 -11.24 37.79 -6.55
C GLU A 390 -12.09 36.58 -6.14
N VAL A 391 -12.78 35.99 -7.10
CA VAL A 391 -13.62 34.80 -6.91
C VAL A 391 -13.32 33.82 -8.03
N PHE A 392 -12.98 32.57 -7.68
CA PHE A 392 -12.60 31.53 -8.62
C PHE A 392 -13.51 30.30 -8.51
N ASP A 393 -14.01 29.85 -9.67
CA ASP A 393 -14.71 28.57 -9.91
C ASP A 393 -14.02 27.75 -11.04
N THR A 394 -12.81 28.16 -11.44
CA THR A 394 -11.97 27.53 -12.47
C THR A 394 -10.51 27.57 -12.03
N ASP A 395 -9.63 26.92 -12.82
CA ASP A 395 -8.19 26.92 -12.58
C ASP A 395 -7.66 28.33 -12.25
N LEU A 396 -6.82 28.37 -11.22
CA LEU A 396 -6.29 29.59 -10.63
C LEU A 396 -4.90 29.88 -11.20
N THR A 397 -4.74 30.98 -11.92
CA THR A 397 -3.41 31.46 -12.29
C THR A 397 -2.87 32.36 -11.19
N VAL A 398 -1.79 31.91 -10.55
CA VAL A 398 -0.99 32.72 -9.63
C VAL A 398 0.11 33.38 -10.44
N GLY A 399 0.24 34.71 -10.35
CA GLY A 399 1.21 35.49 -11.10
C GLY A 399 1.91 36.51 -10.22
N TRP A 400 3.23 36.64 -10.40
CA TRP A 400 4.09 37.54 -9.63
C TRP A 400 5.10 38.22 -10.55
N SER A 401 5.79 39.23 -10.04
CA SER A 401 7.04 39.72 -10.60
C SER A 401 8.19 39.29 -9.70
N MET A 402 9.35 39.00 -10.28
CA MET A 402 10.56 38.72 -9.52
C MET A 402 11.79 39.27 -10.23
N SER A 403 12.77 39.73 -9.46
CA SER A 403 14.02 40.28 -9.99
C SER A 403 15.16 40.09 -9.01
N ASP A 404 16.36 40.00 -9.55
CA ASP A 404 17.60 39.92 -8.79
C ASP A 404 18.59 41.00 -9.25
N ALA A 405 19.28 41.64 -8.31
CA ALA A 405 20.19 42.74 -8.63
C ALA A 405 21.56 42.26 -9.17
N ASP A 406 21.97 41.04 -8.82
CA ASP A 406 23.19 40.36 -9.24
C ASP A 406 22.99 39.62 -10.57
N GLY A 407 21.73 39.31 -10.89
CA GLY A 407 21.33 38.50 -12.03
C GLY A 407 21.36 36.99 -11.74
N ASP A 408 21.23 36.60 -10.47
CA ASP A 408 21.15 35.19 -10.08
C ASP A 408 19.87 34.51 -10.58
N ALA A 409 19.93 33.20 -10.72
CA ALA A 409 18.78 32.40 -11.15
C ALA A 409 17.75 32.33 -10.01
N LEU A 410 16.49 32.60 -10.35
CA LEU A 410 15.40 32.64 -9.38
C LEU A 410 14.48 31.43 -9.50
N GLU A 411 14.08 30.90 -8.35
CA GLU A 411 13.06 29.86 -8.24
C GLU A 411 11.97 30.29 -7.25
N ALA A 412 10.71 30.13 -7.65
CA ALA A 412 9.54 30.45 -6.84
C ALA A 412 8.88 29.21 -6.24
N THR A 413 8.28 29.40 -5.07
CA THR A 413 7.49 28.43 -4.31
C THR A 413 6.16 29.07 -3.91
N VAL A 414 5.05 28.42 -4.26
CA VAL A 414 3.69 28.92 -4.05
C VAL A 414 2.99 28.13 -2.94
N LEU A 415 2.53 28.87 -1.94
CA LEU A 415 1.78 28.38 -0.79
C LEU A 415 0.33 28.89 -0.86
N TYR A 416 -0.60 28.06 -0.40
CA TYR A 416 -2.03 28.36 -0.35
C TYR A 416 -2.58 28.18 1.06
N SER A 417 -3.41 29.12 1.48
CA SER A 417 -4.07 29.10 2.78
C SER A 417 -5.58 29.18 2.58
N THR A 418 -6.32 28.38 3.35
CA THR A 418 -7.79 28.43 3.41
C THR A 418 -8.32 29.17 4.65
N ASP A 419 -7.45 29.68 5.51
CA ASP A 419 -7.80 30.20 6.84
C ASP A 419 -7.28 31.63 7.11
N ALA A 420 -7.12 32.42 6.04
CA ALA A 420 -6.55 33.77 6.04
C ALA A 420 -5.09 33.82 6.54
N GLY A 421 -4.26 32.87 6.12
CA GLY A 421 -2.82 32.83 6.37
C GLY A 421 -2.42 32.30 7.75
N GLN A 422 -3.29 31.58 8.46
CA GLN A 422 -2.94 30.94 9.73
C GLN A 422 -2.22 29.61 9.52
N SER A 423 -2.52 28.92 8.42
CA SER A 423 -1.85 27.73 7.94
C SER A 423 -1.71 27.77 6.42
N TRP A 424 -0.65 27.16 5.91
CA TRP A 424 -0.21 27.17 4.52
C TRP A 424 0.16 25.78 4.02
N GLN A 425 -0.43 25.39 2.90
CA GLN A 425 -0.08 24.19 2.14
C GLN A 425 0.84 24.56 0.98
N THR A 426 1.88 23.77 0.72
CA THR A 426 2.76 24.02 -0.43
C THR A 426 2.20 23.34 -1.67
N LEU A 427 1.89 24.11 -2.72
CA LEU A 427 1.28 23.58 -3.94
C LEU A 427 2.27 23.41 -5.10
N ALA A 428 3.23 24.32 -5.24
CA ALA A 428 4.19 24.31 -6.34
C ALA A 428 5.51 24.97 -5.92
N THR A 429 6.62 24.61 -6.57
CA THR A 429 8.00 24.97 -6.18
C THR A 429 8.93 24.68 -7.35
N GLY A 430 10.11 25.32 -7.35
CA GLY A 430 11.07 25.18 -8.43
C GLY A 430 10.56 25.82 -9.72
N ILE A 431 9.67 26.82 -9.59
CA ILE A 431 9.07 27.52 -10.72
C ILE A 431 10.05 28.61 -11.15
N THR A 432 10.49 28.57 -12.39
CA THR A 432 11.42 29.59 -12.95
C THR A 432 10.68 30.69 -13.72
N GLU A 433 9.43 30.41 -14.06
CA GLU A 433 8.49 31.34 -14.66
C GLU A 433 7.94 32.32 -13.63
N THR A 434 7.22 33.35 -14.10
CA THR A 434 6.60 34.38 -13.26
C THR A 434 5.12 34.10 -12.98
N GLN A 435 4.66 32.88 -13.29
CA GLN A 435 3.30 32.44 -13.02
C GLN A 435 3.21 30.91 -12.98
N VAL A 436 2.21 30.40 -12.26
CA VAL A 436 1.82 28.99 -12.29
C VAL A 436 0.30 28.89 -12.31
N THR A 437 -0.23 27.89 -13.02
CA THR A 437 -1.66 27.57 -12.99
C THR A 437 -1.89 26.41 -12.05
N LEU A 438 -2.74 26.62 -11.05
CA LEU A 438 -3.15 25.64 -10.07
C LEU A 438 -4.49 25.05 -10.48
N ASN A 439 -4.60 23.72 -10.44
CA ASN A 439 -5.83 23.01 -10.79
C ASN A 439 -6.90 23.26 -9.73
N TYR A 440 -8.00 23.88 -10.13
CA TYR A 440 -9.11 24.23 -9.24
C TYR A 440 -9.67 23.03 -8.49
N SER A 441 -9.86 21.91 -9.18
CA SER A 441 -10.41 20.67 -8.59
C SER A 441 -9.55 20.05 -7.48
N ALA A 442 -8.31 20.51 -7.32
CA ALA A 442 -7.39 20.05 -6.27
C ALA A 442 -7.18 21.11 -5.16
N LEU A 443 -7.84 22.27 -5.25
CA LEU A 443 -7.77 23.33 -4.25
C LEU A 443 -8.98 23.26 -3.32
N ALA A 444 -8.73 23.26 -2.01
CA ALA A 444 -9.81 23.42 -1.04
C ALA A 444 -10.43 24.83 -1.14
N GLY A 445 -11.73 24.90 -1.36
CA GLY A 445 -12.52 26.13 -1.38
C GLY A 445 -12.49 26.87 -0.04
N SER A 446 -12.51 28.19 -0.12
CA SER A 446 -12.52 29.08 1.05
C SER A 446 -12.89 30.50 0.63
N ASP A 447 -13.68 31.20 1.44
CA ASP A 447 -13.91 32.65 1.35
C ASP A 447 -12.79 33.47 2.03
N ARG A 448 -11.82 32.78 2.63
CA ARG A 448 -10.66 33.30 3.35
C ARG A 448 -9.36 32.85 2.72
N ALA A 449 -9.38 32.55 1.42
CA ALA A 449 -8.22 32.07 0.70
C ALA A 449 -7.11 33.13 0.64
N ARG A 450 -5.85 32.73 0.78
CA ARG A 450 -4.66 33.57 0.54
C ARG A 450 -3.58 32.79 -0.20
N ILE A 451 -2.72 33.52 -0.92
CA ILE A 451 -1.54 33.00 -1.60
C ILE A 451 -0.30 33.67 -1.03
N GLN A 452 0.78 32.91 -0.92
CA GLN A 452 2.11 33.40 -0.61
C GLN A 452 3.10 32.83 -1.64
N VAL A 453 4.02 33.68 -2.11
CA VAL A 453 5.09 33.29 -3.03
C VAL A 453 6.41 33.57 -2.36
N LEU A 454 7.23 32.52 -2.20
CA LEU A 454 8.62 32.62 -1.77
C LEU A 454 9.52 32.54 -3.00
N VAL A 455 10.44 33.49 -3.17
CA VAL A 455 11.42 33.50 -4.26
C VAL A 455 12.82 33.39 -3.66
N THR A 456 13.59 32.42 -4.14
CA THR A 456 15.00 32.22 -3.75
C THR A 456 15.94 32.46 -4.91
N ASP A 457 17.11 33.05 -4.63
CA ASP A 457 18.24 33.22 -5.55
C ASP A 457 19.25 32.06 -5.47
N GLY A 458 18.88 30.99 -4.76
CA GLY A 458 19.75 29.87 -4.46
C GLY A 458 20.34 29.88 -3.04
N VAL A 459 20.14 30.95 -2.25
CA VAL A 459 20.17 30.91 -0.78
C VAL A 459 19.21 31.91 -0.16
N ASN A 460 19.34 33.20 -0.50
CA ASN A 460 18.50 34.24 0.09
C ASN A 460 17.08 34.08 -0.43
N THR A 461 16.11 34.30 0.44
CA THR A 461 14.70 34.12 0.11
C THR A 461 13.91 35.34 0.55
N THR A 462 13.07 35.85 -0.34
CA THR A 462 12.05 36.85 -0.03
C THR A 462 10.67 36.29 -0.30
N GLU A 463 9.67 36.88 0.35
CA GLU A 463 8.29 36.44 0.25
C GLU A 463 7.37 37.63 0.00
N ASP A 464 6.28 37.36 -0.71
CA ASP A 464 5.13 38.26 -0.78
C ASP A 464 3.83 37.48 -0.66
N GLU A 465 2.81 38.09 -0.08
CA GLU A 465 1.50 37.50 0.20
C GLU A 465 0.38 38.34 -0.40
N SER A 466 -0.77 37.72 -0.68
CA SER A 466 -1.92 38.45 -1.23
C SER A 466 -2.40 39.53 -0.26
N ASP A 467 -2.57 40.78 -0.71
CA ASP A 467 -2.94 41.94 0.13
C ASP A 467 -4.26 41.73 0.90
N GLY A 468 -5.17 40.93 0.34
CA GLY A 468 -6.42 40.53 0.95
C GLY A 468 -6.72 39.04 0.81
N THR A 469 -7.85 38.64 1.38
CA THR A 469 -8.45 37.32 1.12
C THR A 469 -9.19 37.35 -0.22
N PHE A 470 -9.19 36.24 -0.92
CA PHE A 470 -10.02 35.99 -2.09
C PHE A 470 -10.89 34.75 -1.85
N THR A 471 -11.81 34.47 -2.78
CA THR A 471 -12.72 33.32 -2.68
C THR A 471 -12.35 32.26 -3.71
N VAL A 472 -12.21 31.01 -3.26
CA VAL A 472 -12.25 29.81 -4.09
C VAL A 472 -13.56 29.11 -3.75
N PHE A 473 -14.42 28.87 -4.75
CA PHE A 473 -15.67 28.16 -4.51
C PHE A 473 -15.42 26.73 -4.01
N GLY A 474 -16.30 26.26 -3.13
CA GLY A 474 -16.24 24.89 -2.64
C GLY A 474 -16.59 23.86 -3.72
N HIS A 475 -16.13 22.63 -3.52
CA HIS A 475 -16.38 21.54 -4.45
C HIS A 475 -17.56 20.68 -4.01
N ALA A 476 -18.06 19.87 -4.94
CA ALA A 476 -18.93 18.76 -4.60
C ALA A 476 -18.07 17.53 -4.30
N PRO A 477 -18.52 16.61 -3.44
CA PRO A 477 -17.72 15.45 -3.08
C PRO A 477 -17.52 14.52 -4.27
N GLN A 478 -16.44 13.76 -4.26
CA GLN A 478 -16.21 12.62 -5.12
C GLN A 478 -16.84 11.37 -4.49
N ALA A 479 -17.62 10.62 -5.27
CA ALA A 479 -18.19 9.33 -4.88
C ALA A 479 -17.62 8.22 -5.79
N ALA A 480 -17.21 7.10 -5.20
CA ALA A 480 -16.78 5.93 -5.96
C ALA A 480 -17.26 4.64 -5.29
N ILE A 481 -17.92 3.77 -6.04
CA ILE A 481 -18.21 2.41 -5.59
C ILE A 481 -16.95 1.58 -5.79
N LEU A 482 -16.44 0.97 -4.71
CA LEU A 482 -15.28 0.09 -4.71
C LEU A 482 -15.66 -1.39 -4.84
N ALA A 483 -16.82 -1.78 -4.27
CA ALA A 483 -17.40 -3.12 -4.37
C ALA A 483 -18.94 -3.06 -4.33
N PRO A 484 -19.65 -4.01 -4.97
CA PRO A 484 -19.12 -5.15 -5.74
C PRO A 484 -18.54 -4.71 -7.09
N ALA A 485 -17.79 -5.61 -7.75
CA ALA A 485 -17.31 -5.37 -9.12
C ALA A 485 -18.49 -5.12 -10.07
N ALA A 486 -18.29 -4.23 -11.05
CA ALA A 486 -19.30 -3.95 -12.06
C ALA A 486 -19.68 -5.23 -12.84
N ASN A 487 -20.97 -5.41 -13.09
CA ASN A 487 -21.57 -6.57 -13.75
C ASN A 487 -21.35 -7.91 -13.01
N SER A 488 -21.02 -7.87 -11.71
CA SER A 488 -20.94 -9.08 -10.90
C SER A 488 -22.29 -9.81 -10.82
N THR A 489 -22.22 -11.12 -10.68
CA THR A 489 -23.38 -11.98 -10.48
C THR A 489 -23.32 -12.60 -9.09
N VAL A 490 -24.41 -12.49 -8.35
CA VAL A 490 -24.61 -13.09 -7.01
C VAL A 490 -25.88 -13.92 -7.03
N VAL A 491 -26.08 -14.81 -6.06
CA VAL A 491 -27.35 -15.55 -5.92
C VAL A 491 -28.26 -14.86 -4.91
N ALA A 492 -29.58 -15.04 -5.02
CA ALA A 492 -30.52 -14.51 -4.03
C ALA A 492 -30.14 -14.97 -2.60
N SER A 493 -30.38 -14.10 -1.61
CA SER A 493 -29.99 -14.29 -0.20
C SER A 493 -28.48 -14.34 0.08
N GLN A 494 -27.61 -14.33 -0.95
CA GLN A 494 -26.19 -14.11 -0.75
C GLN A 494 -25.99 -12.69 -0.19
N THR A 495 -25.16 -12.58 0.84
CA THR A 495 -24.75 -11.26 1.33
C THR A 495 -23.85 -10.60 0.30
N VAL A 496 -24.30 -9.47 -0.22
CA VAL A 496 -23.54 -8.54 -1.05
C VAL A 496 -22.98 -7.46 -0.15
N LEU A 497 -21.66 -7.30 -0.15
CA LEU A 497 -21.03 -6.17 0.51
C LEU A 497 -20.96 -5.00 -0.48
N LEU A 498 -21.63 -3.90 -0.13
CA LEU A 498 -21.48 -2.62 -0.78
C LEU A 498 -20.36 -1.86 -0.08
N HIS A 499 -19.40 -1.37 -0.85
CA HIS A 499 -18.29 -0.58 -0.35
C HIS A 499 -18.09 0.63 -1.26
N GLY A 500 -18.05 1.81 -0.66
CA GLY A 500 -17.88 3.08 -1.35
C GLY A 500 -16.80 3.93 -0.70
N SER A 501 -16.25 4.84 -1.49
CA SER A 501 -15.39 5.94 -1.06
C SER A 501 -16.10 7.27 -1.30
N GLY A 502 -15.88 8.20 -0.38
CA GLY A 502 -16.41 9.54 -0.38
C GLY A 502 -15.30 10.48 0.07
N TYR A 503 -14.88 11.38 -0.82
CA TYR A 503 -13.80 12.33 -0.56
C TYR A 503 -14.24 13.70 -1.03
N ASP A 504 -13.97 14.71 -0.22
CA ASP A 504 -14.16 16.11 -0.60
C ASP A 504 -12.87 16.87 -0.30
N VAL A 505 -12.49 17.85 -1.12
CA VAL A 505 -11.17 18.50 -0.97
C VAL A 505 -11.15 19.43 0.25
N GLU A 506 -12.29 19.99 0.64
CA GLU A 506 -12.44 20.81 1.83
C GLU A 506 -12.56 19.95 3.11
N ASP A 507 -13.31 18.85 3.06
CA ASP A 507 -13.58 18.00 4.24
C ASP A 507 -12.60 16.82 4.41
N GLY A 508 -11.89 16.44 3.36
CA GLY A 508 -11.10 15.21 3.26
C GLY A 508 -11.97 13.96 3.11
N MET A 509 -11.58 12.87 3.78
CA MET A 509 -12.36 11.62 3.79
C MET A 509 -13.68 11.80 4.55
N LEU A 510 -14.80 11.53 3.90
CA LEU A 510 -16.13 11.73 4.47
C LEU A 510 -16.52 10.61 5.47
N PRO A 511 -17.29 10.94 6.52
CA PRO A 511 -17.71 9.97 7.53
C PRO A 511 -18.84 9.05 7.03
N ASP A 512 -19.07 7.91 7.68
CA ASP A 512 -20.11 6.94 7.30
C ASP A 512 -21.52 7.57 7.15
N SER A 513 -21.84 8.60 7.93
CA SER A 513 -23.12 9.31 7.84
C SER A 513 -23.33 10.05 6.51
N ALA A 514 -22.28 10.27 5.72
CA ALA A 514 -22.34 10.92 4.42
C ALA A 514 -22.85 10.00 3.30
N PHE A 515 -22.89 8.68 3.52
CA PHE A 515 -23.10 7.68 2.47
C PHE A 515 -24.53 7.13 2.52
N ALA A 516 -25.20 7.10 1.38
CA ALA A 516 -26.52 6.49 1.21
C ALA A 516 -26.54 5.56 0.00
N TRP A 517 -27.06 4.34 0.19
CA TRP A 517 -27.14 3.30 -0.83
C TRP A 517 -28.57 3.03 -1.27
N GLN A 518 -28.77 2.88 -2.58
CA GLN A 518 -30.06 2.58 -3.19
C GLN A 518 -29.92 1.55 -4.31
N SER A 519 -30.96 0.76 -4.49
CA SER A 519 -31.22 -0.01 -5.71
C SER A 519 -32.39 0.62 -6.46
N ASP A 520 -32.27 0.71 -7.78
CA ASP A 520 -33.36 1.03 -8.70
C ASP A 520 -34.59 0.10 -8.57
N ARG A 521 -34.38 -1.10 -8.03
CA ARG A 521 -35.40 -2.16 -7.92
C ARG A 521 -35.95 -2.32 -6.51
N ASP A 522 -35.06 -2.33 -5.51
CA ASP A 522 -35.44 -2.62 -4.11
C ASP A 522 -35.51 -1.36 -3.24
N GLY A 523 -35.20 -0.19 -3.80
CA GLY A 523 -35.23 1.08 -3.07
C GLY A 523 -34.03 1.25 -2.14
N THR A 524 -34.22 1.94 -1.02
CA THR A 524 -33.15 2.26 -0.07
C THR A 524 -32.57 1.00 0.57
N LEU A 525 -31.25 0.86 0.51
CA LEU A 525 -30.53 -0.29 1.06
C LEU A 525 -29.94 0.03 2.45
N GLY A 526 -29.48 1.26 2.67
CA GLY A 526 -28.91 1.69 3.95
C GLY A 526 -27.91 2.84 3.81
N THR A 527 -27.12 3.07 4.87
CA THR A 527 -26.10 4.12 4.96
C THR A 527 -24.76 3.57 5.42
N GLY A 528 -23.68 4.34 5.25
CA GLY A 528 -22.32 3.95 5.62
C GLY A 528 -21.43 3.71 4.40
N ALA A 529 -20.13 3.95 4.54
CA ALA A 529 -19.16 3.64 3.49
C ALA A 529 -19.18 2.13 3.16
N GLN A 530 -19.57 1.31 4.14
CA GLN A 530 -19.73 -0.13 4.01
C GLN A 530 -21.10 -0.59 4.48
N LEU A 531 -21.73 -1.44 3.68
CA LEU A 531 -23.05 -1.98 3.96
C LEU A 531 -23.17 -3.42 3.46
N ALA A 532 -23.45 -4.36 4.37
CA ALA A 532 -23.77 -5.73 4.00
C ALA A 532 -25.28 -5.87 3.76
N VAL A 533 -25.66 -6.28 2.54
CA VAL A 533 -27.05 -6.43 2.10
C VAL A 533 -27.28 -7.87 1.66
N ASN A 534 -28.25 -8.55 2.26
CA ASN A 534 -28.66 -9.90 1.86
C ASN A 534 -30.13 -9.98 1.40
N THR A 535 -30.76 -8.82 1.21
CA THR A 535 -32.19 -8.68 0.90
C THR A 535 -32.46 -8.36 -0.57
N LEU A 536 -31.44 -8.35 -1.43
CA LEU A 536 -31.62 -8.02 -2.84
C LEU A 536 -32.50 -9.07 -3.54
N SER A 537 -33.53 -8.60 -4.26
CA SER A 537 -34.45 -9.46 -5.01
C SER A 537 -33.81 -10.04 -6.27
N ALA A 538 -34.33 -11.15 -6.82
CA ALA A 538 -33.74 -11.75 -8.02
C ALA A 538 -34.00 -10.91 -9.28
N GLY A 539 -32.94 -10.44 -9.96
CA GLY A 539 -32.99 -9.60 -11.15
C GLY A 539 -31.72 -8.80 -11.36
N THR A 540 -31.69 -7.94 -12.38
CA THR A 540 -30.63 -6.95 -12.56
C THR A 540 -30.94 -5.72 -11.71
N HIS A 541 -29.94 -5.24 -10.97
CA HIS A 541 -30.00 -4.03 -10.14
C HIS A 541 -28.98 -3.01 -10.64
N VAL A 542 -29.36 -1.74 -10.66
CA VAL A 542 -28.44 -0.61 -10.62
C VAL A 542 -28.32 -0.19 -9.15
N ILE A 543 -27.16 -0.45 -8.57
CA ILE A 543 -26.81 -0.02 -7.22
C ILE A 543 -26.19 1.36 -7.30
N THR A 544 -26.79 2.33 -6.64
CA THR A 544 -26.34 3.72 -6.59
C THR A 544 -25.84 4.04 -5.19
N LEU A 545 -24.64 4.60 -5.12
CA LEU A 545 -24.10 5.27 -3.94
C LEU A 545 -24.28 6.76 -4.12
N GLN A 546 -24.88 7.44 -3.13
CA GLN A 546 -24.87 8.89 -3.00
C GLN A 546 -23.99 9.28 -1.80
N VAL A 547 -23.17 10.30 -1.98
CA VAL A 547 -22.31 10.88 -0.95
C VAL A 547 -22.66 12.35 -0.78
N THR A 548 -22.78 12.81 0.47
CA THR A 548 -23.09 14.20 0.84
C THR A 548 -21.96 14.79 1.69
N ASP A 549 -21.42 15.94 1.28
CA ASP A 549 -20.37 16.65 2.04
C ASP A 549 -20.94 17.45 3.23
N ALA A 550 -20.07 18.12 4.00
CA ALA A 550 -20.50 18.94 5.14
C ALA A 550 -21.29 20.21 4.74
N SER A 551 -21.12 20.66 3.49
CA SER A 551 -21.84 21.81 2.90
C SER A 551 -23.21 21.43 2.32
N GLY A 552 -23.52 20.13 2.24
CA GLY A 552 -24.76 19.58 1.70
C GLY A 552 -24.73 19.33 0.19
N ASN A 553 -23.59 19.44 -0.48
CA ASN A 553 -23.47 19.05 -1.89
C ASN A 553 -23.48 17.53 -2.01
N MET A 554 -24.04 17.02 -3.11
CA MET A 554 -24.24 15.60 -3.32
C MET A 554 -23.70 15.13 -4.66
N THR A 555 -23.03 13.99 -4.66
CA THR A 555 -22.57 13.29 -5.86
C THR A 555 -22.94 11.82 -5.76
N SER A 556 -23.01 11.12 -6.90
CA SER A 556 -23.32 9.69 -6.93
C SER A 556 -22.46 8.90 -7.90
N ASP A 557 -22.24 7.64 -7.58
CA ASP A 557 -21.69 6.62 -8.48
C ASP A 557 -22.66 5.43 -8.57
N SER A 558 -22.62 4.64 -9.64
CA SER A 558 -23.53 3.52 -9.85
C SER A 558 -22.87 2.32 -10.52
N ARG A 559 -23.27 1.11 -10.09
CA ARG A 559 -22.83 -0.16 -10.67
C ARG A 559 -24.01 -1.10 -10.93
N THR A 560 -23.95 -1.79 -12.06
CA THR A 560 -24.90 -2.85 -12.38
C THR A 560 -24.46 -4.17 -11.75
N ILE A 561 -25.37 -4.90 -11.11
CA ILE A 561 -25.18 -6.28 -10.66
C ILE A 561 -26.37 -7.15 -11.07
N THR A 562 -26.15 -8.47 -11.14
CA THR A 562 -27.23 -9.44 -11.38
C THR A 562 -27.38 -10.36 -10.18
N VAL A 563 -28.59 -10.41 -9.63
CA VAL A 563 -28.98 -11.34 -8.57
C VAL A 563 -29.74 -12.49 -9.22
N GLY A 564 -29.16 -13.69 -9.22
CA GLY A 564 -29.80 -14.91 -9.70
C GLY A 564 -30.97 -15.32 -8.81
N GLU A 565 -31.87 -16.15 -9.36
CA GLU A 565 -33.01 -16.68 -8.61
C GLU A 565 -32.57 -17.52 -7.41
N ASP A 566 -33.43 -17.55 -6.39
CA ASP A 566 -33.25 -18.39 -5.21
C ASP A 566 -33.37 -19.88 -5.61
N LEU A 567 -32.29 -20.63 -5.41
CA LEU A 567 -32.21 -22.05 -5.76
C LEU A 567 -32.77 -22.97 -4.67
N THR A 568 -33.61 -22.46 -3.75
CA THR A 568 -34.29 -23.23 -2.69
C THR A 568 -35.15 -24.41 -3.19
N THR A 569 -35.28 -24.60 -4.51
CA THR A 569 -36.00 -25.74 -5.12
C THR A 569 -35.11 -26.80 -5.76
N ILE A 570 -33.78 -26.74 -5.63
CA ILE A 570 -32.92 -27.82 -6.17
C ILE A 570 -33.01 -29.06 -5.28
N ALA A 571 -33.36 -30.20 -5.88
CA ALA A 571 -33.38 -31.49 -5.19
C ALA A 571 -31.97 -31.85 -4.69
N PRO A 572 -31.82 -32.39 -3.46
CA PRO A 572 -30.51 -32.68 -2.89
C PRO A 572 -29.82 -33.84 -3.64
N HIS A 573 -28.51 -33.73 -3.84
CA HIS A 573 -27.68 -34.69 -4.57
C HIS A 573 -26.61 -35.31 -3.66
N LEU A 574 -26.37 -36.62 -3.77
CA LEU A 574 -25.40 -37.33 -2.96
C LEU A 574 -23.97 -37.05 -3.43
N ALA A 575 -23.20 -36.36 -2.59
CA ALA A 575 -21.75 -36.21 -2.74
C ALA A 575 -21.01 -37.00 -1.67
N VAL A 576 -19.94 -37.68 -2.08
CA VAL A 576 -19.04 -38.42 -1.18
C VAL A 576 -17.60 -38.00 -1.47
N ALA A 577 -16.85 -37.66 -0.42
CA ALA A 577 -15.44 -37.27 -0.51
C ALA A 577 -14.59 -38.00 0.54
N PRO A 578 -13.37 -38.43 0.19
CA PRO A 578 -12.78 -38.37 -1.16
C PRO A 578 -13.42 -39.40 -2.13
N GLN A 579 -13.31 -39.16 -3.43
CA GLN A 579 -13.88 -40.03 -4.47
C GLN A 579 -13.06 -41.31 -4.71
N THR A 580 -11.79 -41.31 -4.30
CA THR A 580 -10.92 -42.47 -4.25
C THR A 580 -10.14 -42.43 -2.96
N LEU A 581 -9.79 -43.60 -2.43
CA LEU A 581 -8.99 -43.73 -1.21
C LEU A 581 -7.76 -44.56 -1.50
N GLN A 582 -6.59 -43.99 -1.19
CA GLN A 582 -5.33 -44.71 -1.14
C GLN A 582 -4.88 -44.74 0.32
N LEU A 583 -4.77 -45.94 0.86
CA LEU A 583 -4.45 -46.19 2.26
C LEU A 583 -3.17 -47.01 2.35
N GLN A 584 -2.44 -46.82 3.43
CA GLN A 584 -1.27 -47.63 3.75
C GLN A 584 -1.44 -48.22 5.14
N ALA A 585 -1.01 -49.46 5.29
CA ALA A 585 -0.92 -50.11 6.58
C ALA A 585 0.35 -50.94 6.65
N VAL A 586 0.80 -51.24 7.87
CA VAL A 586 1.96 -52.09 8.09
C VAL A 586 1.50 -53.53 8.31
N VAL A 587 2.21 -54.50 7.73
CA VAL A 587 1.93 -55.94 7.88
C VAL A 587 1.90 -56.33 9.37
N GLY A 588 0.85 -57.04 9.78
CA GLY A 588 0.68 -57.48 11.16
C GLY A 588 0.36 -56.37 12.18
N SER A 589 0.19 -55.12 11.75
CA SER A 589 -0.17 -54.01 12.65
C SER A 589 -1.50 -54.26 13.35
N THR A 590 -1.53 -54.06 14.67
CA THR A 590 -2.75 -54.04 15.48
C THR A 590 -3.40 -52.66 15.53
N VAL A 591 -2.69 -51.61 15.09
CA VAL A 591 -3.25 -50.28 14.88
C VAL A 591 -4.15 -50.33 13.66
N GLN A 592 -5.38 -49.85 13.79
CA GLN A 592 -6.34 -49.75 12.69
C GLN A 592 -6.31 -48.35 12.09
N PRO A 593 -5.70 -48.13 10.90
CA PRO A 593 -5.82 -46.87 10.20
C PRO A 593 -7.29 -46.50 10.04
N THR A 594 -7.59 -45.23 10.29
CA THR A 594 -8.93 -44.69 10.07
C THR A 594 -8.89 -43.54 9.07
N VAL A 595 -9.82 -43.55 8.12
CA VAL A 595 -10.04 -42.43 7.20
C VAL A 595 -11.48 -41.96 7.32
N THR A 596 -11.69 -40.65 7.22
CA THR A 596 -13.03 -40.07 7.27
C THR A 596 -13.57 -39.96 5.87
N LEU A 597 -14.75 -40.53 5.65
CA LEU A 597 -15.56 -40.36 4.45
C LEU A 597 -16.62 -39.29 4.74
N ALA A 598 -16.49 -38.14 4.07
CA ALA A 598 -17.45 -37.06 4.14
C ALA A 598 -18.62 -37.35 3.19
N ILE A 599 -19.81 -37.52 3.74
CA ILE A 599 -21.06 -37.67 2.99
C ILE A 599 -21.82 -36.35 3.10
N ARG A 600 -22.15 -35.74 1.97
CA ARG A 600 -22.71 -34.39 1.86
C ARG A 600 -23.87 -34.36 0.88
N ASP A 601 -24.69 -33.32 1.01
CA ASP A 601 -25.47 -32.82 -0.12
C ASP A 601 -24.51 -32.04 -1.04
N ALA A 602 -24.44 -32.41 -2.32
CA ALA A 602 -23.59 -31.75 -3.31
C ALA A 602 -23.96 -30.27 -3.49
N ASN A 603 -25.21 -29.91 -3.15
CA ASN A 603 -25.69 -28.54 -3.18
C ASN A 603 -25.26 -27.72 -1.95
N ALA A 604 -24.70 -28.32 -0.90
CA ALA A 604 -24.37 -27.58 0.33
C ALA A 604 -23.36 -26.42 0.10
N GLY A 605 -22.56 -26.47 -0.97
CA GLY A 605 -21.67 -25.39 -1.38
C GLY A 605 -22.36 -24.17 -2.00
N SER A 606 -23.64 -24.29 -2.40
CA SER A 606 -24.46 -23.19 -2.94
C SER A 606 -25.38 -22.55 -1.87
N GLY A 607 -25.21 -22.90 -0.59
CA GLY A 607 -26.03 -22.37 0.51
C GLY A 607 -27.39 -23.06 0.70
N VAL A 608 -27.74 -24.00 -0.18
CA VAL A 608 -28.97 -24.81 -0.11
C VAL A 608 -28.58 -26.24 0.29
N SER A 609 -29.07 -26.72 1.44
CA SER A 609 -28.89 -28.11 1.84
C SER A 609 -30.17 -28.67 2.43
N SER A 610 -30.64 -29.79 1.88
CA SER A 610 -31.65 -30.62 2.52
C SER A 610 -31.01 -31.92 2.99
N PRO A 611 -31.23 -32.36 4.25
CA PRO A 611 -30.64 -33.58 4.76
C PRO A 611 -31.05 -34.80 3.90
N LEU A 612 -30.07 -35.45 3.27
CA LEU A 612 -30.24 -36.70 2.55
C LEU A 612 -29.97 -37.86 3.49
N THR A 613 -30.97 -38.72 3.70
CA THR A 613 -30.74 -40.01 4.35
C THR A 613 -29.99 -40.95 3.42
N TRP A 614 -29.01 -41.67 3.95
CA TRP A 614 -28.12 -42.53 3.18
C TRP A 614 -27.81 -43.84 3.91
N GLN A 615 -27.37 -44.83 3.14
CA GLN A 615 -26.82 -46.11 3.62
C GLN A 615 -25.46 -46.37 2.98
N ALA A 616 -24.55 -47.04 3.69
CA ALA A 616 -23.20 -47.32 3.23
C ALA A 616 -22.75 -48.74 3.56
N SER A 617 -21.97 -49.35 2.66
CA SER A 617 -21.41 -50.70 2.81
C SER A 617 -20.03 -50.82 2.16
N SER A 618 -19.22 -51.76 2.64
CA SER A 618 -17.95 -52.18 2.04
C SER A 618 -18.09 -53.60 1.51
N ASP A 619 -17.44 -53.93 0.39
CA ASP A 619 -17.40 -55.28 -0.19
C ASP A 619 -16.26 -56.16 0.38
N ALA A 620 -15.35 -55.58 1.16
CA ALA A 620 -14.15 -56.26 1.65
C ALA A 620 -14.16 -56.45 3.17
N ALA A 621 -13.80 -57.65 3.63
CA ALA A 621 -13.75 -58.00 5.04
C ALA A 621 -12.66 -57.25 5.86
N TRP A 622 -11.67 -56.68 5.18
CA TRP A 622 -10.59 -55.92 5.82
C TRP A 622 -10.93 -54.43 6.01
N LEU A 623 -12.03 -53.93 5.45
CA LEU A 623 -12.46 -52.54 5.51
C LEU A 623 -13.87 -52.44 6.10
N THR A 624 -14.01 -51.80 7.26
CA THR A 624 -15.30 -51.65 7.95
C THR A 624 -15.78 -50.21 7.89
N VAL A 625 -17.06 -50.01 7.53
CA VAL A 625 -17.75 -48.71 7.62
C VAL A 625 -18.32 -48.58 9.03
N ALA A 626 -17.86 -47.62 9.83
CA ALA A 626 -18.25 -47.51 11.24
C ALA A 626 -19.73 -47.12 11.45
N GLN A 627 -20.32 -46.41 10.47
CA GLN A 627 -21.72 -46.03 10.46
C GLN A 627 -22.31 -46.37 9.09
N THR A 628 -23.22 -47.34 9.05
CA THR A 628 -23.79 -47.87 7.80
C THR A 628 -25.04 -47.14 7.33
N ASN A 629 -25.55 -46.16 8.09
CA ASN A 629 -26.65 -45.29 7.69
C ASN A 629 -26.61 -43.95 8.45
N GLY A 630 -27.17 -42.89 7.87
CA GLY A 630 -27.23 -41.57 8.51
C GLY A 630 -27.95 -40.54 7.65
N SER A 631 -27.75 -39.26 7.96
CA SER A 631 -28.24 -38.12 7.17
C SER A 631 -27.09 -37.14 6.87
N THR A 632 -27.13 -36.42 5.74
CA THR A 632 -26.11 -35.41 5.41
C THR A 632 -26.30 -34.12 6.25
N PRO A 633 -25.21 -33.39 6.57
CA PRO A 633 -23.80 -33.78 6.42
C PRO A 633 -23.37 -34.80 7.48
N ASN A 634 -22.59 -35.81 7.09
CA ASN A 634 -22.03 -36.79 8.04
C ASN A 634 -20.58 -37.14 7.70
N ASN A 635 -19.75 -37.36 8.71
CA ASN A 635 -18.37 -37.79 8.61
C ASN A 635 -18.26 -39.23 9.16
N VAL A 636 -18.16 -40.20 8.26
CA VAL A 636 -18.14 -41.62 8.61
C VAL A 636 -16.71 -42.12 8.65
N LEU A 637 -16.32 -42.75 9.76
CA LEU A 637 -15.01 -43.39 9.87
C LEU A 637 -15.01 -44.73 9.12
N LEU A 638 -14.06 -44.91 8.21
CA LEU A 638 -13.69 -46.20 7.67
C LEU A 638 -12.52 -46.74 8.49
N ARG A 639 -12.58 -48.01 8.89
CA ARG A 639 -11.55 -48.67 9.71
C ARG A 639 -10.91 -49.82 8.94
N VAL A 640 -9.58 -49.81 8.85
CA VAL A 640 -8.79 -50.84 8.18
C VAL A 640 -8.30 -51.87 9.19
N LYS A 641 -8.52 -53.16 8.91
CA LYS A 641 -8.00 -54.30 9.67
C LYS A 641 -6.86 -54.97 8.92
N ALA A 642 -5.64 -54.45 9.10
CA ALA A 642 -4.43 -54.97 8.41
C ALA A 642 -3.77 -56.18 9.11
N SER A 643 -4.15 -56.48 10.36
CA SER A 643 -3.51 -57.53 11.18
C SER A 643 -3.58 -58.94 10.56
N SER A 644 -4.51 -59.18 9.65
CA SER A 644 -4.72 -60.46 8.97
C SER A 644 -4.31 -60.45 7.49
N LEU A 645 -3.68 -59.38 7.01
CA LEU A 645 -3.28 -59.21 5.61
C LEU A 645 -1.77 -59.43 5.45
N ALA A 646 -1.40 -60.17 4.41
CA ALA A 646 -0.01 -60.29 3.98
C ALA A 646 0.46 -59.02 3.23
N LEU A 647 1.77 -58.89 3.00
CA LEU A 647 2.32 -57.82 2.17
C LEU A 647 1.69 -57.83 0.77
N GLY A 648 1.31 -56.67 0.26
CA GLY A 648 0.70 -56.54 -1.06
C GLY A 648 -0.34 -55.43 -1.16
N THR A 649 -0.97 -55.35 -2.32
CA THR A 649 -2.04 -54.39 -2.62
C THR A 649 -3.39 -55.07 -2.56
N TYR A 650 -4.34 -54.42 -1.90
CA TYR A 650 -5.71 -54.88 -1.74
C TYR A 650 -6.67 -53.82 -2.25
N GLU A 651 -7.70 -54.24 -2.96
CA GLU A 651 -8.75 -53.37 -3.47
C GLU A 651 -10.06 -53.66 -2.75
N ALA A 652 -10.84 -52.62 -2.51
CA ALA A 652 -12.18 -52.67 -1.97
C ALA A 652 -13.03 -51.54 -2.55
N THR A 653 -14.33 -51.65 -2.38
CA THR A 653 -15.30 -50.66 -2.82
C THR A 653 -16.21 -50.30 -1.68
N VAL A 654 -16.29 -49.01 -1.34
CA VAL A 654 -17.34 -48.48 -0.46
C VAL A 654 -18.46 -47.93 -1.33
N THR A 655 -19.66 -48.48 -1.17
CA THR A 655 -20.88 -47.98 -1.82
C THR A 655 -21.66 -47.15 -0.81
N VAL A 656 -22.04 -45.93 -1.20
CA VAL A 656 -23.00 -45.08 -0.48
C VAL A 656 -24.22 -44.89 -1.37
N THR A 657 -25.42 -45.15 -0.83
CA THR A 657 -26.69 -45.00 -1.56
C THR A 657 -27.61 -44.07 -0.76
N ALA A 658 -28.13 -43.04 -1.41
CA ALA A 658 -29.09 -42.12 -0.83
C ALA A 658 -30.53 -42.61 -1.04
N THR A 659 -31.46 -42.14 -0.22
CA THR A 659 -32.89 -42.51 -0.31
C THR A 659 -33.58 -42.01 -1.59
N ASN A 660 -33.00 -41.03 -2.29
CA ASN A 660 -33.44 -40.59 -3.61
C ASN A 660 -32.99 -41.54 -4.75
N GLY A 661 -32.26 -42.62 -4.43
CA GLY A 661 -31.79 -43.62 -5.38
C GLY A 661 -30.39 -43.36 -5.95
N GLU A 662 -29.78 -42.22 -5.66
CA GLU A 662 -28.42 -41.93 -6.09
C GLU A 662 -27.40 -42.81 -5.38
N ARG A 663 -26.38 -43.23 -6.13
CA ARG A 663 -25.35 -44.14 -5.66
C ARG A 663 -23.98 -43.59 -5.99
N GLN A 664 -23.14 -43.45 -4.97
CA GLN A 664 -21.72 -43.13 -5.08
C GLN A 664 -20.89 -44.37 -4.75
N VAL A 665 -19.85 -44.59 -5.54
CA VAL A 665 -18.96 -45.74 -5.41
C VAL A 665 -17.55 -45.21 -5.25
N VAL A 666 -16.93 -45.51 -4.10
CA VAL A 666 -15.59 -45.04 -3.74
C VAL A 666 -14.63 -46.23 -3.78
N PRO A 667 -13.76 -46.32 -4.79
CA PRO A 667 -12.68 -47.29 -4.83
C PRO A 667 -11.68 -47.02 -3.70
N VAL A 668 -11.25 -48.09 -3.04
CA VAL A 668 -10.29 -48.07 -1.93
C VAL A 668 -9.15 -49.03 -2.23
N GLN A 669 -7.96 -48.48 -2.44
CA GLN A 669 -6.73 -49.24 -2.55
C GLN A 669 -5.98 -49.17 -1.22
N LEU A 670 -5.63 -50.32 -0.66
CA LEU A 670 -4.78 -50.46 0.51
C LEU A 670 -3.44 -51.10 0.12
N GLN A 671 -2.35 -50.44 0.44
CA GLN A 671 -1.01 -51.00 0.34
C GLN A 671 -0.54 -51.46 1.72
N VAL A 672 -0.28 -52.77 1.87
CA VAL A 672 0.29 -53.35 3.09
C VAL A 672 1.80 -53.44 2.94
N LEU A 673 2.48 -52.60 3.71
CA LEU A 673 3.92 -52.35 3.66
C LEU A 673 4.65 -53.05 4.81
N PRO A 674 5.97 -53.27 4.71
CA PRO A 674 6.80 -53.66 5.84
C PRO A 674 6.82 -52.57 6.93
N VAL A 675 7.17 -52.94 8.16
CA VAL A 675 7.27 -52.03 9.32
C VAL A 675 8.31 -50.95 9.04
N ASP A 676 7.89 -49.71 8.74
CA ASP A 676 8.60 -48.46 9.04
C ASP A 676 7.69 -47.19 8.90
N VAL A 677 7.27 -46.67 10.07
CA VAL A 677 6.89 -45.31 10.56
C VAL A 677 5.92 -44.37 9.78
N LEU A 678 4.89 -43.82 10.48
CA LEU A 678 4.43 -42.40 10.40
C LEU A 678 3.59 -41.94 11.64
N PRO A 679 3.69 -40.65 12.09
CA PRO A 679 2.60 -39.95 12.80
C PRO A 679 2.16 -38.59 12.19
N THR A 680 1.06 -38.04 12.73
CA THR A 680 0.11 -37.01 12.24
C THR A 680 0.45 -35.52 12.55
N SER A 681 -0.16 -34.55 11.83
CA SER A 681 -0.02 -33.07 12.01
C SER A 681 -1.35 -32.31 12.29
N SER A 682 -1.30 -31.06 12.80
CA SER A 682 -2.44 -30.16 13.12
C SER A 682 -2.29 -28.74 12.51
N SER A 683 -3.39 -27.98 12.33
CA SER A 683 -3.45 -26.62 11.70
C SER A 683 -4.01 -25.54 12.65
N VAL A 684 -3.61 -24.25 12.50
CA VAL A 684 -4.05 -23.07 13.29
C VAL A 684 -4.44 -21.93 12.32
N ILE A 685 -5.48 -21.13 12.61
CA ILE A 685 -5.90 -19.95 11.83
C ILE A 685 -5.51 -18.67 12.60
N TYR A 686 -4.92 -17.68 11.92
CA TYR A 686 -4.65 -16.35 12.48
C TYR A 686 -5.68 -15.34 11.99
N LEU A 687 -6.34 -14.68 12.93
CA LEU A 687 -7.22 -13.56 12.68
C LEU A 687 -6.53 -12.32 13.22
N PRO A 688 -6.17 -11.32 12.40
CA PRO A 688 -5.69 -10.06 12.93
C PRO A 688 -6.78 -9.48 13.83
N LEU A 689 -6.42 -9.28 15.09
CA LEU A 689 -7.32 -8.79 16.14
C LEU A 689 -7.52 -7.29 15.92
N ILE A 690 -8.53 -6.91 15.16
CA ILE A 690 -8.96 -5.52 15.01
C ILE A 690 -10.02 -5.27 16.08
N ALA A 691 -9.63 -4.59 17.15
CA ALA A 691 -10.59 -3.95 18.02
C ALA A 691 -11.26 -2.82 17.23
N ARG A 692 -12.56 -2.94 16.99
CA ARG A 692 -13.39 -1.81 16.56
C ARG A 692 -13.47 -0.78 17.67
#